data_AF-A0A4P6H1M2-F1
#
_entry.id   AF-A0A4P6H1M2-F1
#
_cell.length_a   1.000
_cell.length_b   1.000
_cell.length_c   1.000
_cell.angle_alpha   90.00
_cell.angle_beta   90.00
_cell.angle_gamma   90.00
#
_symmetry.space_group_name_H-M   'P 1'
#
loop_
_entity.id
_entity.type
_entity.pdbx_description
1 polymer ?
#
loop_
_entity_poly.entity_id
_entity_poly.type
_entity_poly.pdbx_seq_one_letter_code
_entity_poly.pdbx_strand_id
1 'polypeptide(L)'
;MSERIVGFVMSGGVGSRLWPLSREDNPKQFHDLSGDGSMLVKTLQRLAARKDGEASVFLIASERHADRVGRDLAGVDLGRGGALFEPVGRNTAAAVALATLRTLAEFDDALMLVVPSDHEISTTAQFWQTVEAGIPAASAGRLVVFGVRPTQPETGYGYIEAGAERDGVFDVSRFVEKPDLTTAQDYLAAGNFYWNAGIFLFRASAMRDAFQSFRPDIWQATEAAFKAATSDVSGLYMAQDLYEAIPAISIDYAIMERAADIAMVPAGFRWNDLGSWQSLLDVGPADKAGNVVIGDVVAIDCQNSYIRSQGRLLSAVGLRDIAIVSTADATFVAPVSHSQNVRKVVEQLEKSGRLETKFTPAHDRVIESGSWRKRVHHWLFEETMPLWSTIGVDDRFGGFHEALGLDASPLMRPKRMRTMARQVYAFAVAKARGWDGPANQLIAHGIDFMARHGRTDKGGWVRTMNVDGSVADAAEDAYDHSCVLLALAHAHMCGNPDALRLGQETFSFLDAHLEDERLTGFLEISGGRGERRSNPHMHLLEAFLAWHSATGDRTYLRRAARLVDLFRNHFFDRESWTLGEYFDDEWKPAPGKRGEWTEPGHHFEWASLLVDFAQRSGQVDLTGFARKLYASAIANGLNRATGLAYGAVSREGLPLDGISRSWPQTEAIKAAIALDGTGGPDLKPEIEARVGRLFRWHIDPAPLGLWIDWIDERGRSQATEVPASIFYHLVTALTQYLDKTEEAGRVGRA
;
A
#
# COMPACT_ATOMS: atom_id res chain seq x y z
N MET A 1 27.25 -12.06 -39.33
CA MET A 1 27.02 -11.82 -37.89
C MET A 1 25.52 -11.72 -37.71
N SER A 2 24.92 -12.50 -36.80
CA SER A 2 23.48 -12.38 -36.52
C SER A 2 23.19 -10.97 -36.00
N GLU A 3 22.07 -10.39 -36.43
CA GLU A 3 21.68 -9.04 -36.02
C GLU A 3 21.29 -9.02 -34.53
N ARG A 4 21.80 -8.04 -33.80
CA ARG A 4 21.56 -7.90 -32.35
C ARG A 4 20.12 -7.45 -32.12
N ILE A 5 19.40 -8.20 -31.28
CA ILE A 5 18.04 -7.88 -30.84
C ILE A 5 18.05 -7.73 -29.32
N VAL A 6 17.58 -6.59 -28.83
CA VAL A 6 17.36 -6.33 -27.40
C VAL A 6 15.89 -6.60 -27.10
N GLY A 7 15.62 -7.53 -26.17
CA GLY A 7 14.26 -7.89 -25.78
C GLY A 7 13.75 -7.02 -24.63
N PHE A 8 12.50 -6.59 -24.70
CA PHE A 8 11.82 -5.84 -23.64
C PHE A 8 10.47 -6.48 -23.32
N VAL A 9 10.29 -6.90 -22.07
CA VAL A 9 9.04 -7.45 -21.56
C VAL A 9 8.29 -6.37 -20.80
N MET A 10 7.05 -6.07 -21.19
CA MET A 10 6.20 -5.08 -20.50
C MET A 10 5.30 -5.73 -19.45
N SER A 11 5.44 -5.31 -18.18
CA SER A 11 4.73 -5.85 -17.01
C SER A 11 4.06 -4.73 -16.20
N GLY A 12 2.98 -4.18 -16.74
CA GLY A 12 2.26 -3.04 -16.14
C GLY A 12 0.76 -3.22 -15.90
N GLY A 13 0.11 -4.25 -16.46
CA GLY A 13 -1.33 -4.44 -16.34
C GLY A 13 -1.73 -5.18 -15.06
N VAL A 14 -2.73 -4.68 -14.32
CA VAL A 14 -3.29 -5.39 -13.14
C VAL A 14 -4.01 -6.69 -13.57
N GLY A 15 -4.71 -6.64 -14.69
CA GLY A 15 -5.51 -7.77 -15.18
C GLY A 15 -6.86 -7.94 -14.49
N SER A 16 -7.49 -6.84 -14.02
CA SER A 16 -8.72 -6.79 -13.20
C SER A 16 -9.91 -7.65 -13.67
N ARG A 17 -9.93 -8.07 -14.95
CA ARG A 17 -10.88 -9.05 -15.51
C ARG A 17 -10.79 -10.44 -14.87
N LEU A 18 -9.72 -10.74 -14.13
CA LEU A 18 -9.51 -12.00 -13.44
C LEU A 18 -9.61 -11.87 -11.90
N TRP A 19 -10.20 -10.79 -11.39
CA TRP A 19 -10.55 -10.72 -9.96
C TRP A 19 -11.49 -11.89 -9.61
N PRO A 20 -11.29 -12.63 -8.49
CA PRO A 20 -10.47 -12.29 -7.32
C PRO A 20 -9.02 -12.79 -7.33
N LEU A 21 -8.56 -13.44 -8.42
CA LEU A 21 -7.16 -13.90 -8.54
C LEU A 21 -6.22 -12.70 -8.74
N SER A 22 -6.47 -11.91 -9.78
CA SER A 22 -5.63 -10.75 -10.11
C SER A 22 -5.99 -9.56 -9.22
N ARG A 23 -4.97 -8.95 -8.61
CA ARG A 23 -5.09 -7.76 -7.76
C ARG A 23 -3.96 -6.81 -8.06
N GLU A 24 -4.04 -5.57 -7.57
CA GLU A 24 -2.99 -4.58 -7.86
C GLU A 24 -1.60 -5.09 -7.44
N ASP A 25 -1.46 -5.74 -6.28
CA ASP A 25 -0.19 -6.24 -5.74
C ASP A 25 0.30 -7.57 -6.34
N ASN A 26 -0.62 -8.36 -6.91
CA ASN A 26 -0.35 -9.62 -7.59
C ASN A 26 -1.09 -9.66 -8.93
N PRO A 27 -0.63 -8.88 -9.91
CA PRO A 27 -1.26 -8.77 -11.22
C PRO A 27 -1.19 -10.07 -12.02
N LYS A 28 -2.04 -10.17 -13.05
CA LYS A 28 -2.27 -11.36 -13.89
C LYS A 28 -0.98 -12.10 -14.28
N GLN A 29 0.06 -11.38 -14.73
CA GLN A 29 1.31 -11.96 -15.25
C GLN A 29 2.10 -12.78 -14.22
N PHE A 30 1.85 -12.59 -12.92
CA PHE A 30 2.49 -13.35 -11.85
C PHE A 30 1.78 -14.67 -11.53
N HIS A 31 0.55 -14.86 -12.04
CA HIS A 31 -0.23 -16.07 -11.78
C HIS A 31 0.16 -17.19 -12.73
N ASP A 32 0.09 -18.42 -12.21
CA ASP A 32 0.04 -19.61 -13.04
C ASP A 32 -1.41 -19.86 -13.49
N LEU A 33 -1.66 -19.54 -14.76
CA LEU A 33 -2.96 -19.65 -15.40
C LEU A 33 -3.03 -20.81 -16.40
N SER A 34 -1.89 -21.25 -16.93
CA SER A 34 -1.78 -22.32 -17.92
C SER A 34 -1.22 -23.64 -17.37
N GLY A 35 -0.76 -23.66 -16.12
CA GLY A 35 -0.31 -24.87 -15.40
C GLY A 35 1.20 -25.14 -15.44
N ASP A 36 2.01 -24.25 -16.02
CA ASP A 36 3.47 -24.40 -16.08
C ASP A 36 4.23 -23.15 -15.58
N GLY A 37 3.72 -22.50 -14.54
CA GLY A 37 4.34 -21.33 -13.91
C GLY A 37 3.87 -19.98 -14.44
N SER A 38 4.48 -18.90 -13.93
CA SER A 38 4.01 -17.53 -14.22
C SER A 38 4.21 -17.14 -15.68
N MET A 39 3.24 -16.39 -16.20
CA MET A 39 3.28 -15.91 -17.59
C MET A 39 4.49 -15.02 -17.86
N LEU A 40 4.88 -14.20 -16.86
CA LEU A 40 6.06 -13.36 -16.93
C LEU A 40 7.33 -14.20 -17.10
N VAL A 41 7.54 -15.20 -16.23
CA VAL A 41 8.75 -16.05 -16.27
C VAL A 41 8.80 -16.84 -17.57
N LYS A 42 7.67 -17.40 -18.03
CA LYS A 42 7.56 -18.05 -19.34
C LYS A 42 8.00 -17.13 -20.48
N THR A 43 7.57 -15.86 -20.45
CA THR A 43 7.93 -14.88 -21.48
C THR A 43 9.42 -14.51 -21.44
N LEU A 44 9.99 -14.31 -20.24
CA LEU A 44 11.42 -14.06 -20.09
C LEU A 44 12.27 -15.23 -20.59
N GLN A 45 11.90 -16.47 -20.23
CA GLN A 45 12.57 -17.68 -20.71
C GLN A 45 12.45 -17.83 -22.23
N ARG A 46 11.28 -17.51 -22.80
CA ARG A 46 11.07 -17.52 -24.25
C ARG A 46 12.03 -16.56 -24.96
N LEU A 47 12.21 -15.35 -24.42
CA LEU A 47 13.15 -14.38 -24.98
C LEU A 47 14.62 -14.79 -24.79
N ALA A 48 14.97 -15.36 -23.63
CA ALA A 48 16.33 -15.82 -23.36
C ALA A 48 16.75 -17.02 -24.24
N ALA A 49 15.79 -17.80 -24.73
CA ALA A 49 16.03 -19.00 -25.54
C ALA A 49 16.37 -18.75 -27.02
N ARG A 50 16.68 -17.51 -27.43
CA ARG A 50 17.13 -17.22 -28.80
C ARG A 50 18.44 -17.98 -29.08
N LYS A 51 18.48 -18.77 -30.15
CA LYS A 51 19.66 -19.60 -30.47
C LYS A 51 20.82 -18.81 -31.06
N ASP A 52 20.53 -17.81 -31.89
CA ASP A 52 21.53 -17.09 -32.68
C ASP A 52 21.65 -15.62 -32.24
N GLY A 53 22.65 -15.30 -31.42
CA GLY A 53 23.02 -13.94 -30.98
C GLY A 53 22.89 -13.69 -29.47
N GLU A 54 23.45 -12.58 -28.98
CA GLU A 54 23.25 -12.13 -27.60
C GLU A 54 21.78 -11.75 -27.38
N ALA A 55 21.11 -12.38 -26.40
CA ALA A 55 19.75 -12.05 -25.97
C ALA A 55 19.82 -11.23 -24.68
N SER A 56 20.01 -9.92 -24.79
CA SER A 56 19.85 -9.02 -23.63
C SER A 56 18.36 -8.77 -23.43
N VAL A 57 17.83 -9.18 -22.27
CA VAL A 57 16.39 -9.13 -21.99
C VAL A 57 16.13 -8.20 -20.81
N PHE A 58 15.39 -7.12 -21.07
CA PHE A 58 14.94 -6.19 -20.05
C PHE A 58 13.49 -6.43 -19.68
N LEU A 59 13.18 -6.22 -18.41
CA LEU A 59 11.82 -6.23 -17.89
C LEU A 59 11.43 -4.82 -17.48
N ILE A 60 10.41 -4.26 -18.11
CA ILE A 60 9.81 -2.98 -17.69
C ILE A 60 8.63 -3.31 -16.79
N ALA A 61 8.72 -2.95 -15.51
CA ALA A 61 7.73 -3.31 -14.51
C ALA A 61 7.45 -2.15 -13.56
N SER A 62 6.28 -2.17 -12.90
CA SER A 62 6.04 -1.22 -11.82
C SER A 62 7.01 -1.45 -10.66
N GLU A 63 7.56 -0.35 -10.14
CA GLU A 63 8.43 -0.32 -8.96
C GLU A 63 7.81 -1.04 -7.75
N ARG A 64 6.48 -0.97 -7.61
CA ARG A 64 5.75 -1.63 -6.52
C ARG A 64 5.93 -3.16 -6.50
N HIS A 65 6.39 -3.73 -7.61
CA HIS A 65 6.63 -5.16 -7.77
C HIS A 65 8.13 -5.53 -7.72
N ALA A 66 9.02 -4.60 -7.38
CA ALA A 66 10.47 -4.81 -7.42
C ALA A 66 10.92 -6.08 -6.66
N ASP A 67 10.39 -6.29 -5.44
CA ASP A 67 10.68 -7.50 -4.65
C ASP A 67 10.22 -8.79 -5.33
N ARG A 68 9.01 -8.78 -5.91
CA ARG A 68 8.45 -9.96 -6.60
C ARG A 68 9.25 -10.25 -7.87
N VAL A 69 9.53 -9.21 -8.65
CA VAL A 69 10.34 -9.26 -9.86
C VAL A 69 11.73 -9.80 -9.53
N GLY A 70 12.41 -9.28 -8.50
CA GLY A 70 13.72 -9.78 -8.07
C GLY A 70 13.73 -11.28 -7.81
N ARG A 71 12.66 -11.83 -7.19
CA ARG A 71 12.51 -13.28 -7.00
C ARG A 71 12.29 -14.03 -8.30
N ASP A 72 11.40 -13.54 -9.17
CA ASP A 72 11.09 -14.17 -10.46
C ASP A 72 12.30 -14.15 -11.42
N LEU A 73 13.18 -13.14 -11.32
CA LEU A 73 14.39 -13.01 -12.14
C LEU A 73 15.57 -13.86 -11.65
N ALA A 74 15.62 -14.24 -10.36
CA ALA A 74 16.79 -14.90 -9.76
C ALA A 74 17.21 -16.22 -10.44
N GLY A 75 16.34 -16.85 -11.23
CA GLY A 75 16.60 -18.10 -11.95
C GLY A 75 16.65 -17.97 -13.48
N VAL A 76 16.65 -16.75 -14.03
CA VAL A 76 16.61 -16.52 -15.48
C VAL A 76 17.87 -15.78 -15.93
N ASP A 77 18.59 -16.35 -16.90
CA ASP A 77 19.71 -15.64 -17.55
C ASP A 77 19.17 -14.58 -18.51
N LEU A 78 19.40 -13.31 -18.19
CA LEU A 78 18.98 -12.15 -18.98
C LEU A 78 20.11 -11.54 -19.81
N GLY A 79 21.30 -12.17 -19.83
CA GLY A 79 22.48 -11.60 -20.46
C GLY A 79 22.89 -10.27 -19.82
N ARG A 80 23.00 -9.20 -20.64
CA ARG A 80 23.27 -7.82 -20.17
C ARG A 80 21.99 -7.07 -19.79
N GLY A 81 20.87 -7.79 -19.68
CA GLY A 81 19.55 -7.27 -19.33
C GLY A 81 19.35 -7.04 -17.83
N GLY A 82 18.12 -6.66 -17.47
CA GLY A 82 17.74 -6.38 -16.08
C GLY A 82 16.35 -5.74 -15.97
N ALA A 83 15.96 -5.33 -14.76
CA ALA A 83 14.70 -4.65 -14.52
C ALA A 83 14.81 -3.13 -14.70
N LEU A 84 13.81 -2.53 -15.33
CA LEU A 84 13.58 -1.10 -15.45
C LEU A 84 12.25 -0.80 -14.74
N PHE A 85 12.30 -0.03 -13.65
CA PHE A 85 11.16 0.19 -12.78
C PHE A 85 10.46 1.52 -13.04
N GLU A 86 9.17 1.43 -13.35
CA GLU A 86 8.25 2.56 -13.51
C GLU A 86 7.62 2.91 -12.16
N PRO A 87 7.77 4.15 -11.65
CA PRO A 87 7.23 4.56 -10.36
C PRO A 87 5.70 4.69 -10.38
N VAL A 88 5.11 4.88 -11.57
CA VAL A 88 3.68 4.97 -11.81
C VAL A 88 3.35 4.44 -13.21
N GLY A 89 2.20 3.81 -13.38
CA GLY A 89 1.77 3.30 -14.68
C GLY A 89 1.42 4.42 -15.67
N ARG A 90 2.09 4.46 -16.83
CA ARG A 90 1.83 5.43 -17.92
C ARG A 90 1.46 4.78 -19.26
N ASN A 91 0.97 3.53 -19.21
CA ASN A 91 0.57 2.73 -20.37
C ASN A 91 1.78 2.45 -21.31
N THR A 92 1.57 1.81 -22.46
CA THR A 92 2.66 1.18 -23.23
C THR A 92 3.57 2.15 -23.98
N ALA A 93 3.14 3.37 -24.29
CA ALA A 93 3.98 4.31 -25.04
C ALA A 93 5.21 4.76 -24.22
N ALA A 94 5.05 5.02 -22.92
CA ALA A 94 6.15 5.39 -22.03
C ALA A 94 7.17 4.25 -21.89
N ALA A 95 6.70 3.02 -21.70
CA ALA A 95 7.54 1.83 -21.65
C ALA A 95 8.34 1.62 -22.95
N VAL A 96 7.73 1.81 -24.12
CA VAL A 96 8.41 1.68 -25.41
C VAL A 96 9.43 2.81 -25.63
N ALA A 97 9.13 4.04 -25.21
CA ALA A 97 10.10 5.14 -25.23
C ALA A 97 11.30 4.86 -24.33
N LEU A 98 11.07 4.35 -23.12
CA LEU A 98 12.10 3.94 -22.16
C LEU A 98 12.98 2.81 -22.73
N ALA A 99 12.36 1.80 -23.34
CA ALA A 99 13.06 0.74 -24.04
C ALA A 99 13.97 1.29 -25.17
N THR A 100 13.48 2.30 -25.88
CA THR A 100 14.20 2.91 -27.01
C THR A 100 15.43 3.68 -26.51
N LEU A 101 15.25 4.47 -25.44
CA LEU A 101 16.36 5.18 -24.79
C LEU A 101 17.41 4.22 -24.23
N ARG A 102 16.98 3.12 -23.60
CA ARG A 102 17.89 2.10 -23.07
C ARG A 102 18.72 1.46 -24.18
N THR A 103 18.09 1.11 -25.30
CA THR A 103 18.78 0.53 -26.46
C THR A 103 19.81 1.50 -27.02
N LEU A 104 19.40 2.75 -27.29
CA LEU A 104 20.30 3.76 -27.85
C LEU A 104 21.48 4.09 -26.94
N ALA A 105 21.29 4.00 -25.62
CA ALA A 105 22.34 4.29 -24.65
C ALA A 105 23.40 3.19 -24.52
N GLU A 106 23.05 1.92 -24.71
CA GLU A 106 23.93 0.79 -24.37
C GLU A 106 24.18 -0.22 -25.50
N PHE A 107 23.36 -0.18 -26.55
CA PHE A 107 23.33 -1.17 -27.62
C PHE A 107 23.30 -0.54 -29.02
N ASP A 108 23.72 0.72 -29.14
CA ASP A 108 23.72 1.49 -30.39
C ASP A 108 22.32 1.50 -31.04
N ASP A 109 22.27 1.40 -32.37
CA ASP A 109 21.05 1.35 -33.16
C ASP A 109 20.59 -0.10 -33.42
N ALA A 110 20.56 -0.92 -32.37
CA ALA A 110 20.12 -2.31 -32.45
C ALA A 110 18.60 -2.43 -32.70
N LEU A 111 18.19 -3.63 -33.13
CA LEU A 111 16.78 -3.99 -33.18
C LEU A 111 16.24 -4.20 -31.76
N MET A 112 14.99 -3.85 -31.56
CA MET A 112 14.27 -4.00 -30.31
C MET A 112 13.04 -4.85 -30.52
N LEU A 113 12.90 -5.88 -29.69
CA LEU A 113 11.70 -6.71 -29.64
C LEU A 113 10.95 -6.40 -28.35
N VAL A 114 9.78 -5.76 -28.48
CA VAL A 114 8.91 -5.44 -27.34
C VAL A 114 7.77 -6.45 -27.28
N VAL A 115 7.59 -7.10 -26.14
CA VAL A 115 6.56 -8.12 -25.90
C VAL A 115 5.78 -7.84 -24.62
N PRO A 116 4.50 -8.21 -24.56
CA PRO A 116 3.73 -8.19 -23.31
C PRO A 116 4.10 -9.40 -22.43
N SER A 117 4.03 -9.22 -21.11
CA SER A 117 4.36 -10.25 -20.12
C SER A 117 3.25 -11.28 -19.91
N ASP A 118 2.04 -11.02 -20.40
CA ASP A 118 0.81 -11.69 -19.99
C ASP A 118 0.08 -12.39 -21.16
N HIS A 119 0.82 -12.81 -22.19
CA HIS A 119 0.30 -13.64 -23.29
C HIS A 119 0.77 -15.11 -23.17
N GLU A 120 -0.13 -16.03 -23.53
CA GLU A 120 0.21 -17.45 -23.70
C GLU A 120 0.60 -17.71 -25.16
N ILE A 121 1.79 -18.28 -25.36
CA ILE A 121 2.35 -18.59 -26.68
C ILE A 121 2.87 -20.02 -26.67
N SER A 122 2.35 -20.87 -27.58
CA SER A 122 2.51 -22.32 -27.51
C SER A 122 3.93 -22.85 -27.70
N THR A 123 4.78 -22.17 -28.49
CA THR A 123 6.07 -22.76 -28.89
C THR A 123 7.14 -21.71 -29.12
N THR A 124 8.21 -21.75 -28.32
CA THR A 124 9.36 -20.85 -28.40
C THR A 124 10.04 -20.85 -29.77
N ALA A 125 10.14 -22.02 -30.42
CA ALA A 125 10.73 -22.13 -31.75
C ALA A 125 9.92 -21.38 -32.82
N GLN A 126 8.60 -21.56 -32.83
CA GLN A 126 7.71 -20.86 -33.78
C GLN A 126 7.67 -19.35 -33.50
N PHE A 127 7.74 -18.95 -32.22
CA PHE A 127 7.87 -17.56 -31.82
C PHE A 127 9.12 -16.92 -32.46
N TRP A 128 10.30 -17.51 -32.27
CA TRP A 128 11.53 -16.96 -32.84
C TRP A 128 11.56 -17.01 -34.36
N GLN A 129 11.07 -18.08 -34.99
CA GLN A 129 10.94 -18.13 -36.45
C GLN A 129 10.07 -17.00 -36.99
N THR A 130 8.97 -16.66 -36.29
CA THR A 130 8.09 -15.55 -36.66
C THR A 130 8.82 -14.21 -36.49
N VAL A 131 9.48 -13.98 -35.35
CA VAL A 131 10.24 -12.75 -35.09
C VAL A 131 11.35 -12.55 -36.13
N GLU A 132 12.08 -13.61 -36.46
CA GLU A 132 13.20 -13.57 -37.40
C GLU A 132 12.77 -13.24 -38.82
N ALA A 133 11.56 -13.66 -39.24
CA ALA A 133 10.99 -13.25 -40.53
C ALA A 133 10.75 -11.74 -40.64
N GLY A 134 10.59 -11.04 -39.50
CA GLY A 134 10.43 -9.59 -39.45
C GLY A 134 11.74 -8.80 -39.50
N ILE A 135 12.89 -9.45 -39.26
CA ILE A 135 14.20 -8.78 -39.18
C ILE A 135 14.49 -7.95 -40.44
N PRO A 136 14.39 -8.47 -41.67
CA PRO A 136 14.73 -7.67 -42.86
C PRO A 136 13.92 -6.38 -42.99
N ALA A 137 12.63 -6.42 -42.64
CA ALA A 137 11.76 -5.24 -42.67
C ALA A 137 12.13 -4.22 -41.57
N ALA A 138 12.36 -4.70 -40.35
CA ALA A 138 12.78 -3.85 -39.22
C ALA A 138 14.14 -3.20 -39.48
N SER A 139 15.09 -3.96 -40.04
CA SER A 139 16.42 -3.49 -40.38
C SER A 139 16.41 -2.43 -41.48
N ALA A 140 15.41 -2.48 -42.37
CA ALA A 140 15.13 -1.45 -43.38
C ALA A 140 14.44 -0.20 -42.81
N GLY A 141 14.17 -0.14 -41.50
CA GLY A 141 13.59 1.02 -40.81
C GLY A 141 12.07 0.97 -40.65
N ARG A 142 11.40 -0.12 -41.08
CA ARG A 142 9.95 -0.28 -40.94
C ARG A 142 9.57 -0.65 -39.50
N LEU A 143 8.39 -0.26 -39.06
CA LEU A 143 7.83 -0.70 -37.78
C LEU A 143 7.12 -2.04 -37.98
N VAL A 144 7.65 -3.12 -37.39
CA VAL A 144 7.09 -4.46 -37.59
C VAL A 144 6.12 -4.83 -36.48
N VAL A 145 4.93 -5.27 -36.87
CA VAL A 145 3.88 -5.83 -35.99
C VAL A 145 3.64 -7.30 -36.32
N PHE A 146 3.06 -8.03 -35.37
CA PHE A 146 2.75 -9.46 -35.55
C PHE A 146 1.25 -9.70 -35.50
N GLY A 147 0.72 -10.29 -36.58
CA GLY A 147 -0.72 -10.46 -36.79
C GLY A 147 -1.19 -11.89 -36.54
N VAL A 148 -2.19 -12.08 -35.69
CA VAL A 148 -2.84 -13.38 -35.45
C VAL A 148 -4.10 -13.48 -36.29
N ARG A 149 -4.33 -14.62 -36.96
CA ARG A 149 -5.55 -14.81 -37.76
C ARG A 149 -6.79 -14.83 -36.83
N PRO A 150 -7.79 -13.95 -37.04
CA PRO A 150 -8.98 -13.91 -36.20
C PRO A 150 -9.82 -15.17 -36.36
N THR A 151 -10.34 -15.67 -35.25
CA THR A 151 -11.29 -16.80 -35.24
C THR A 151 -12.70 -16.38 -34.84
N GLN A 152 -12.85 -15.15 -34.32
CA GLN A 152 -14.11 -14.58 -33.85
C GLN A 152 -14.06 -13.04 -33.95
N PRO A 153 -15.21 -12.34 -33.88
CA PRO A 153 -15.25 -10.87 -33.89
C PRO A 153 -14.96 -10.30 -32.50
N GLU A 154 -13.70 -10.37 -32.05
CA GLU A 154 -13.29 -9.83 -30.75
C GLU A 154 -13.24 -8.29 -30.77
N THR A 155 -13.80 -7.64 -29.76
CA THR A 155 -13.84 -6.15 -29.65
C THR A 155 -12.76 -5.60 -28.73
N GLY A 156 -12.14 -6.47 -27.93
CA GLY A 156 -11.04 -6.12 -27.03
C GLY A 156 -9.66 -6.03 -27.68
N TYR A 157 -9.51 -6.43 -28.95
CA TYR A 157 -8.24 -6.45 -29.67
C TYR A 157 -8.13 -5.36 -30.72
N GLY A 158 -6.89 -4.96 -31.05
CA GLY A 158 -6.60 -4.20 -32.25
C GLY A 158 -6.63 -5.10 -33.50
N TYR A 159 -6.98 -4.52 -34.64
CA TYR A 159 -7.01 -5.17 -35.95
C TYR A 159 -6.04 -4.49 -36.92
N ILE A 160 -5.40 -5.30 -37.75
CA ILE A 160 -4.41 -4.93 -38.76
C ILE A 160 -4.96 -5.37 -40.11
N GLU A 161 -5.21 -4.42 -41.01
CA GLU A 161 -5.60 -4.70 -42.39
C GLU A 161 -4.35 -4.99 -43.23
N ALA A 162 -4.23 -6.23 -43.71
CA ALA A 162 -3.12 -6.65 -44.55
C ALA A 162 -3.29 -6.11 -45.98
N GLY A 163 -2.22 -5.50 -46.48
CA GLY A 163 -2.05 -5.02 -47.84
C GLY A 163 -1.26 -6.01 -48.71
N ALA A 164 -0.36 -5.51 -49.54
CA ALA A 164 0.45 -6.34 -50.44
C ALA A 164 1.46 -7.20 -49.66
N GLU A 165 1.60 -8.47 -50.04
CA GLU A 165 2.59 -9.39 -49.49
C GLU A 165 3.91 -9.31 -50.27
N ARG A 166 5.03 -9.31 -49.55
CA ARG A 166 6.40 -9.45 -50.09
C ARG A 166 7.22 -10.30 -49.15
N ASP A 167 7.76 -11.41 -49.66
CA ASP A 167 8.65 -12.32 -48.92
C ASP A 167 8.08 -12.78 -47.55
N GLY A 168 6.77 -13.03 -47.47
CA GLY A 168 6.10 -13.47 -46.25
C GLY A 168 5.78 -12.35 -45.24
N VAL A 169 5.99 -11.09 -45.62
CA VAL A 169 5.64 -9.90 -44.84
C VAL A 169 4.60 -9.07 -45.60
N PHE A 170 3.56 -8.60 -44.91
CA PHE A 170 2.52 -7.78 -45.50
C PHE A 170 2.76 -6.30 -45.22
N ASP A 171 2.44 -5.44 -46.18
CA ASP A 171 2.23 -4.02 -45.89
C ASP A 171 0.97 -3.86 -45.03
N VAL A 172 0.93 -2.85 -44.15
CA VAL A 172 -0.26 -2.56 -43.35
C VAL A 172 -1.02 -1.40 -44.00
N SER A 173 -2.22 -1.68 -44.50
CA SER A 173 -3.10 -0.67 -45.09
C SER A 173 -3.74 0.20 -44.01
N ARG A 174 -4.07 -0.43 -42.88
CA ARG A 174 -4.78 0.22 -41.78
C ARG A 174 -4.51 -0.51 -40.46
N PHE A 175 -4.38 0.26 -39.39
CA PHE A 175 -4.36 -0.22 -38.01
C PHE A 175 -5.56 0.37 -37.28
N VAL A 176 -6.32 -0.45 -36.54
CA VAL A 176 -7.54 -0.02 -35.84
C VAL A 176 -7.60 -0.64 -34.45
N GLU A 177 -7.59 0.16 -33.39
CA GLU A 177 -7.70 -0.34 -32.02
C GLU A 177 -9.17 -0.53 -31.58
N LYS A 178 -9.52 -1.72 -31.07
CA LYS A 178 -10.79 -2.02 -30.36
C LYS A 178 -12.06 -1.55 -31.08
N PRO A 179 -12.38 -2.13 -32.26
CA PRO A 179 -13.60 -1.80 -32.99
C PRO A 179 -14.87 -2.22 -32.24
N ASP A 180 -16.02 -1.66 -32.63
CA ASP A 180 -17.32 -2.19 -32.21
C ASP A 180 -17.59 -3.58 -32.82
N LEU A 181 -18.59 -4.28 -32.27
CA LEU A 181 -18.89 -5.68 -32.65
C LEU A 181 -19.25 -5.82 -34.14
N THR A 182 -20.02 -4.87 -34.69
CA THR A 182 -20.41 -4.89 -36.10
C THR A 182 -19.19 -4.76 -36.99
N THR A 183 -18.32 -3.80 -36.68
CA THR A 183 -17.07 -3.59 -37.40
C THR A 183 -16.13 -4.80 -37.29
N ALA A 184 -16.04 -5.44 -36.11
CA ALA A 184 -15.25 -6.66 -35.93
C ALA A 184 -15.79 -7.84 -36.75
N GLN A 185 -17.11 -7.95 -36.91
CA GLN A 185 -17.73 -8.96 -37.79
C GLN A 185 -17.39 -8.71 -39.26
N ASP A 186 -17.42 -7.46 -39.70
CA ASP A 186 -17.04 -7.08 -41.06
C ASP A 186 -15.56 -7.40 -41.33
N TYR A 187 -14.66 -7.12 -40.38
CA TYR A 187 -13.24 -7.46 -40.48
C TYR A 187 -13.00 -8.97 -40.59
N LEU A 188 -13.70 -9.76 -39.77
CA LEU A 188 -13.63 -11.22 -39.85
C LEU A 188 -14.13 -11.73 -41.21
N ALA A 189 -15.23 -11.17 -41.73
CA ALA A 189 -15.79 -11.56 -43.01
C ALA A 189 -14.90 -11.17 -44.20
N ALA A 190 -14.20 -10.04 -44.12
CA ALA A 190 -13.27 -9.59 -45.15
C ALA A 190 -12.05 -10.51 -45.30
N GLY A 191 -11.62 -11.17 -44.21
CA GLY A 191 -10.59 -12.21 -44.23
C GLY A 191 -9.15 -11.73 -44.46
N ASN A 192 -8.95 -10.43 -44.69
CA ASN A 192 -7.65 -9.76 -44.81
C ASN A 192 -7.25 -9.00 -43.53
N PHE A 193 -8.02 -9.12 -42.45
CA PHE A 193 -7.68 -8.52 -41.16
C PHE A 193 -7.06 -9.53 -40.20
N TYR A 194 -6.12 -9.05 -39.38
CA TYR A 194 -5.40 -9.82 -38.37
C TYR A 194 -5.53 -9.14 -37.00
N TRP A 195 -5.59 -9.89 -35.91
CA TRP A 195 -5.48 -9.33 -34.57
C TRP A 195 -4.04 -8.88 -34.29
N ASN A 196 -3.89 -7.71 -33.68
CA ASN A 196 -2.62 -7.23 -33.15
C ASN A 196 -2.20 -8.07 -31.93
N ALA A 197 -1.07 -8.77 -32.02
CA ALA A 197 -0.54 -9.56 -30.92
C ALA A 197 0.10 -8.72 -29.79
N GLY A 198 0.19 -7.39 -29.95
CA GLY A 198 0.88 -6.49 -29.03
C GLY A 198 2.39 -6.70 -28.96
N ILE A 199 2.95 -7.41 -29.95
CA ILE A 199 4.38 -7.66 -30.12
C ILE A 199 4.88 -6.73 -31.22
N PHE A 200 6.03 -6.11 -30.99
CA PHE A 200 6.62 -5.14 -31.92
C PHE A 200 8.11 -5.40 -32.13
N LEU A 201 8.57 -5.23 -33.36
CA LEU A 201 9.99 -5.30 -33.72
C LEU A 201 10.37 -4.06 -34.55
N PHE A 202 11.38 -3.33 -34.12
CA PHE A 202 11.84 -2.13 -34.85
C PHE A 202 13.29 -1.79 -34.50
N ARG A 203 13.93 -1.03 -35.40
CA ARG A 203 15.22 -0.38 -35.14
C ARG A 203 15.04 0.77 -34.13
N ALA A 204 15.96 0.92 -33.19
CA ALA A 204 15.84 1.92 -32.12
C ALA A 204 15.73 3.35 -32.68
N SER A 205 16.51 3.70 -33.72
CA SER A 205 16.41 4.99 -34.39
C SER A 205 15.04 5.23 -35.03
N ALA A 206 14.46 4.21 -35.67
CA ALA A 206 13.16 4.33 -36.34
C ALA A 206 12.05 4.64 -35.32
N MET A 207 12.08 3.98 -34.14
CA MET A 207 11.11 4.28 -33.08
C MET A 207 11.34 5.65 -32.44
N ARG A 208 12.60 6.06 -32.22
CA ARG A 208 12.92 7.43 -31.79
C ARG A 208 12.33 8.45 -32.77
N ASP A 209 12.56 8.28 -34.07
CA ASP A 209 12.12 9.23 -35.09
C ASP A 209 10.58 9.28 -35.17
N ALA A 210 9.91 8.14 -34.98
CA ALA A 210 8.45 8.07 -34.85
C ALA A 210 7.94 8.85 -33.62
N PHE A 211 8.56 8.67 -32.45
CA PHE A 211 8.21 9.45 -31.26
C PHE A 211 8.47 10.94 -31.47
N GLN A 212 9.61 11.34 -32.02
CA GLN A 212 9.92 12.74 -32.27
C GLN A 212 8.93 13.39 -33.24
N SER A 213 8.42 12.63 -34.21
CA SER A 213 7.46 13.13 -35.21
C SER A 213 6.04 13.22 -34.65
N PHE A 214 5.59 12.20 -33.91
CA PHE A 214 4.18 12.10 -33.52
C PHE A 214 3.91 12.50 -32.07
N ARG A 215 4.86 12.24 -31.15
CA ARG A 215 4.74 12.43 -29.70
C ARG A 215 6.04 12.92 -29.04
N PRO A 216 6.55 14.11 -29.44
CA PRO A 216 7.77 14.66 -28.87
C PRO A 216 7.64 14.95 -27.36
N ASP A 217 6.41 15.19 -26.89
CA ASP A 217 6.04 15.33 -25.48
C ASP A 217 6.39 14.07 -24.66
N ILE A 218 6.04 12.88 -25.16
CA ILE A 218 6.40 11.60 -24.50
C ILE A 218 7.90 11.35 -24.57
N TRP A 219 8.54 11.63 -25.71
CA TRP A 219 9.97 11.41 -25.88
C TRP A 219 10.78 12.23 -24.88
N GLN A 220 10.54 13.53 -24.82
CA GLN A 220 11.31 14.46 -23.98
C GLN A 220 11.12 14.18 -22.49
N ALA A 221 9.87 13.93 -22.06
CA ALA A 221 9.58 13.61 -20.66
C ALA A 221 10.23 12.28 -20.23
N THR A 222 10.12 11.23 -21.06
CA THR A 222 10.77 9.94 -20.78
C THR A 222 12.29 10.07 -20.76
N GLU A 223 12.88 10.86 -21.67
CA GLU A 223 14.33 11.11 -21.71
C GLU A 223 14.82 11.81 -20.43
N ALA A 224 14.09 12.81 -19.94
CA ALA A 224 14.41 13.50 -18.70
C ALA A 224 14.37 12.52 -17.50
N ALA A 225 13.32 11.71 -17.40
CA ALA A 225 13.18 10.72 -16.33
C ALA A 225 14.28 9.64 -16.39
N PHE A 226 14.64 9.18 -17.59
CA PHE A 226 15.71 8.20 -17.80
C PHE A 226 17.09 8.75 -17.42
N LYS A 227 17.40 10.00 -17.78
CA LYS A 227 18.67 10.66 -17.40
C LYS A 227 18.82 10.86 -15.90
N ALA A 228 17.71 11.04 -15.19
CA ALA A 228 17.68 11.19 -13.73
C ALA A 228 17.53 9.86 -12.97
N ALA A 229 17.49 8.72 -13.67
CA ALA A 229 17.26 7.43 -13.07
C ALA A 229 18.40 7.00 -12.13
N THR A 230 18.05 6.27 -11.07
CA THR A 230 19.01 5.72 -10.10
C THR A 230 19.07 4.20 -10.21
N SER A 231 20.26 3.62 -10.06
CA SER A 231 20.45 2.16 -10.07
C SER A 231 20.72 1.61 -8.68
N ASP A 232 20.23 0.40 -8.42
CA ASP A 232 20.63 -0.42 -7.28
C ASP A 232 20.86 -1.88 -7.72
N VAL A 233 20.92 -2.82 -6.77
CA VAL A 233 21.15 -4.26 -7.02
C VAL A 233 20.00 -4.91 -7.81
N SER A 234 18.79 -4.37 -7.71
CA SER A 234 17.57 -4.93 -8.29
C SER A 234 17.22 -4.39 -9.68
N GLY A 235 17.68 -3.18 -10.04
CA GLY A 235 17.45 -2.60 -11.36
C GLY A 235 17.66 -1.09 -11.46
N LEU A 236 17.10 -0.50 -12.52
CA LEU A 236 17.11 0.94 -12.77
C LEU A 236 15.74 1.54 -12.44
N TYR A 237 15.70 2.56 -11.60
CA TYR A 237 14.49 3.21 -11.09
C TYR A 237 14.31 4.58 -11.74
N MET A 238 13.17 4.81 -12.40
CA MET A 238 12.88 6.10 -13.02
C MET A 238 12.52 7.15 -11.96
N ALA A 239 12.97 8.39 -12.15
CA ALA A 239 12.65 9.49 -11.23
C ALA A 239 11.14 9.79 -11.22
N GLN A 240 10.49 9.68 -10.05
CA GLN A 240 9.03 9.77 -9.90
C GLN A 240 8.45 11.06 -10.47
N ASP A 241 8.89 12.23 -9.99
CA ASP A 241 8.35 13.54 -10.39
C ASP A 241 8.41 13.77 -11.91
N LEU A 242 9.46 13.25 -12.57
CA LEU A 242 9.64 13.38 -14.01
C LEU A 242 8.81 12.37 -14.79
N TYR A 243 8.73 11.13 -14.31
CA TYR A 243 7.95 10.08 -14.97
C TYR A 243 6.44 10.34 -14.88
N GLU A 244 5.98 10.98 -13.80
CA GLU A 244 4.59 11.38 -13.63
C GLU A 244 4.11 12.43 -14.65
N ALA A 245 5.02 13.21 -15.22
CA ALA A 245 4.68 14.17 -16.26
C ALA A 245 4.40 13.51 -17.62
N ILE A 246 4.75 12.23 -17.81
CA ILE A 246 4.56 11.53 -19.08
C ILE A 246 3.05 11.29 -19.32
N PRO A 247 2.50 11.65 -20.50
CA PRO A 247 1.13 11.34 -20.85
C PRO A 247 0.84 9.84 -20.88
N ALA A 248 -0.23 9.41 -20.20
CA ALA A 248 -0.63 8.00 -20.15
C ALA A 248 -1.41 7.57 -21.40
N ILE A 249 -0.74 6.94 -22.37
CA ILE A 249 -1.34 6.49 -23.64
C ILE A 249 -0.68 5.18 -24.13
N SER A 250 -1.42 4.35 -24.89
CA SER A 250 -0.82 3.16 -25.52
C SER A 250 0.04 3.53 -26.72
N ILE A 251 1.02 2.69 -27.04
CA ILE A 251 1.85 2.81 -28.23
C ILE A 251 1.02 2.74 -29.51
N ASP A 252 -0.07 1.98 -29.50
CA ASP A 252 -0.98 1.79 -30.63
C ASP A 252 -1.59 3.13 -31.06
N TYR A 253 -2.16 3.89 -30.12
CA TYR A 253 -2.71 5.23 -30.37
C TYR A 253 -1.65 6.31 -30.58
N ALA A 254 -0.53 6.20 -29.85
CA ALA A 254 0.53 7.20 -29.88
C ALA A 254 1.27 7.20 -31.23
N ILE A 255 1.54 6.01 -31.77
CA ILE A 255 2.44 5.80 -32.92
C ILE A 255 1.79 4.94 -34.01
N MET A 256 1.29 3.74 -33.70
CA MET A 256 0.94 2.75 -34.74
C MET A 256 -0.23 3.17 -35.63
N GLU A 257 -1.26 3.82 -35.10
CA GLU A 257 -2.36 4.35 -35.93
C GLU A 257 -1.95 5.53 -36.83
N ARG A 258 -0.77 6.11 -36.59
CA ARG A 258 -0.28 7.33 -37.28
C ARG A 258 0.89 7.05 -38.23
N ALA A 259 1.63 5.96 -38.00
CA ALA A 259 2.79 5.60 -38.79
C ALA A 259 2.38 5.04 -40.16
N ALA A 260 3.08 5.47 -41.21
CA ALA A 260 2.79 5.04 -42.58
C ALA A 260 3.58 3.80 -43.02
N ASP A 261 4.75 3.55 -42.42
CA ASP A 261 5.67 2.48 -42.84
C ASP A 261 5.68 1.32 -41.85
N ILE A 262 4.53 0.62 -41.78
CA ILE A 262 4.32 -0.54 -40.93
C ILE A 262 4.34 -1.80 -41.79
N ALA A 263 4.99 -2.84 -41.29
CA ALA A 263 5.02 -4.17 -41.89
C ALA A 263 4.42 -5.18 -40.91
N MET A 264 3.65 -6.15 -41.40
CA MET A 264 3.04 -7.20 -40.58
C MET A 264 3.59 -8.57 -40.95
N VAL A 265 4.06 -9.31 -39.95
CA VAL A 265 4.38 -10.73 -40.09
C VAL A 265 3.21 -11.56 -39.52
N PRO A 266 2.63 -12.51 -40.27
CA PRO A 266 1.64 -13.42 -39.73
C PRO A 266 2.24 -14.34 -38.66
N ALA A 267 1.61 -14.43 -37.50
CA ALA A 267 2.07 -15.27 -36.40
C ALA A 267 1.95 -16.76 -36.75
N GLY A 268 3.08 -17.49 -36.70
CA GLY A 268 3.11 -18.94 -36.93
C GLY A 268 2.84 -19.80 -35.68
N PHE A 269 2.62 -19.15 -34.52
CA PHE A 269 2.38 -19.80 -33.23
C PHE A 269 0.93 -19.64 -32.77
N ARG A 270 0.46 -20.51 -31.86
CA ARG A 270 -0.81 -20.25 -31.17
C ARG A 270 -0.62 -19.15 -30.14
N TRP A 271 -1.58 -18.24 -30.10
CA TRP A 271 -1.56 -17.06 -29.25
C TRP A 271 -2.91 -16.93 -28.52
N ASN A 272 -2.86 -16.56 -27.24
CA ASN A 272 -4.04 -16.19 -26.46
C ASN A 272 -3.66 -15.13 -25.42
N ASP A 273 -4.53 -14.13 -25.23
CA ASP A 273 -4.33 -13.07 -24.23
C ASP A 273 -4.66 -13.51 -22.80
N LEU A 274 -5.25 -14.69 -22.58
CA LEU A 274 -5.78 -15.18 -21.29
C LEU A 274 -6.51 -14.09 -20.47
N GLY A 275 -7.25 -13.21 -21.16
CA GLY A 275 -7.82 -12.00 -20.57
C GLY A 275 -9.17 -12.18 -19.88
N SER A 276 -9.74 -13.39 -19.88
CA SER A 276 -11.08 -13.67 -19.35
C SER A 276 -11.21 -15.10 -18.83
N TRP A 277 -12.23 -15.33 -18.00
CA TRP A 277 -12.58 -16.67 -17.53
C TRP A 277 -12.99 -17.62 -18.65
N GLN A 278 -13.61 -17.11 -19.71
CA GLN A 278 -13.89 -17.89 -20.93
C GLN A 278 -12.58 -18.36 -21.57
N SER A 279 -11.62 -17.45 -21.74
CA SER A 279 -10.30 -17.78 -22.32
C SER A 279 -9.59 -18.88 -21.51
N LEU A 280 -9.73 -18.86 -20.18
CA LEU A 280 -9.15 -19.88 -19.30
C LEU A 280 -9.89 -21.22 -19.36
N LEU A 281 -11.21 -21.23 -19.58
CA LEU A 281 -11.98 -22.45 -19.82
C LEU A 281 -11.59 -23.09 -21.16
N ASP A 282 -11.44 -22.28 -22.21
CA ASP A 282 -11.17 -22.77 -23.57
C ASP A 282 -9.75 -23.35 -23.73
N VAL A 283 -8.78 -22.81 -22.97
CA VAL A 283 -7.36 -23.20 -23.06
C VAL A 283 -6.96 -24.17 -21.94
N GLY A 284 -7.68 -24.19 -20.82
CA GLY A 284 -7.33 -24.99 -19.66
C GLY A 284 -7.48 -26.51 -19.89
N PRO A 285 -6.78 -27.34 -19.09
CA PRO A 285 -6.92 -28.78 -19.16
C PRO A 285 -8.29 -29.21 -18.63
N ALA A 286 -9.22 -29.47 -19.55
CA ALA A 286 -10.59 -29.84 -19.21
C ALA A 286 -10.76 -31.34 -18.94
N ASP A 287 -11.68 -31.69 -18.03
CA ASP A 287 -12.12 -33.05 -17.78
C ASP A 287 -13.05 -33.58 -18.90
N LYS A 288 -13.56 -34.81 -18.74
CA LYS A 288 -14.48 -35.44 -19.71
C LYS A 288 -15.81 -34.70 -19.89
N ALA A 289 -16.20 -33.86 -18.93
CA ALA A 289 -17.42 -33.07 -18.94
C ALA A 289 -17.14 -31.61 -19.38
N GLY A 290 -15.92 -31.29 -19.81
CA GLY A 290 -15.52 -29.96 -20.25
C GLY A 290 -15.23 -28.99 -19.10
N ASN A 291 -15.09 -29.46 -17.85
CA ASN A 291 -14.75 -28.57 -16.74
C ASN A 291 -13.24 -28.38 -16.63
N VAL A 292 -12.81 -27.15 -16.38
CA VAL A 292 -11.45 -26.87 -15.93
C VAL A 292 -11.46 -26.76 -14.41
N VAL A 293 -10.79 -27.70 -13.74
CA VAL A 293 -10.81 -27.83 -12.27
C VAL A 293 -9.40 -27.60 -11.72
N ILE A 294 -9.24 -26.59 -10.85
CA ILE A 294 -7.92 -26.18 -10.33
C ILE A 294 -7.99 -26.00 -8.80
N GLY A 295 -7.06 -26.65 -8.09
CA GLY A 295 -6.96 -26.59 -6.63
C GLY A 295 -7.84 -27.60 -5.91
N ASP A 296 -8.14 -27.34 -4.64
CA ASP A 296 -8.95 -28.24 -3.79
C ASP A 296 -10.44 -28.09 -4.10
N VAL A 297 -10.92 -28.88 -5.06
CA VAL A 297 -12.28 -28.78 -5.62
C VAL A 297 -12.95 -30.15 -5.67
N VAL A 298 -14.20 -30.24 -5.21
CA VAL A 298 -15.10 -31.38 -5.40
C VAL A 298 -16.25 -30.96 -6.31
N ALA A 299 -16.18 -31.35 -7.57
CA ALA A 299 -17.22 -31.08 -8.56
C ALA A 299 -18.03 -32.36 -8.85
N ILE A 300 -19.34 -32.33 -8.64
CA ILE A 300 -20.27 -33.44 -8.91
C ILE A 300 -21.30 -32.95 -9.94
N ASP A 301 -21.52 -33.73 -11.00
CA ASP A 301 -22.49 -33.41 -12.07
C ASP A 301 -22.34 -31.99 -12.67
N CYS A 302 -21.12 -31.44 -12.68
CA CYS A 302 -20.80 -30.16 -13.30
C CYS A 302 -20.39 -30.34 -14.77
N GLN A 303 -20.70 -29.37 -15.63
CA GLN A 303 -20.36 -29.40 -17.07
C GLN A 303 -19.90 -28.04 -17.57
N ASN A 304 -18.93 -28.04 -18.49
CA ASN A 304 -18.43 -26.84 -19.19
C ASN A 304 -18.15 -25.64 -18.27
N SER A 305 -17.58 -25.88 -17.09
CA SER A 305 -17.42 -24.88 -16.03
C SER A 305 -15.95 -24.66 -15.65
N TYR A 306 -15.58 -23.43 -15.33
CA TYR A 306 -14.27 -23.09 -14.79
C TYR A 306 -14.36 -23.04 -13.27
N ILE A 307 -13.74 -23.98 -12.56
CA ILE A 307 -13.87 -24.13 -11.11
C ILE A 307 -12.47 -24.12 -10.49
N ARG A 308 -12.14 -23.02 -9.82
CA ARG A 308 -10.83 -22.82 -9.20
C ARG A 308 -10.96 -22.46 -7.73
N SER A 309 -10.15 -23.11 -6.90
CA SER A 309 -10.00 -22.75 -5.49
C SER A 309 -8.53 -22.55 -5.10
N GLN A 310 -8.25 -21.41 -4.45
CA GLN A 310 -6.98 -21.11 -3.79
C GLN A 310 -7.26 -20.85 -2.30
N GLY A 311 -6.85 -21.81 -1.46
CA GLY A 311 -6.84 -21.67 0.01
C GLY A 311 -7.86 -22.52 0.77
N ARG A 312 -9.05 -22.83 0.21
CA ARG A 312 -10.08 -23.63 0.90
C ARG A 312 -10.73 -24.67 -0.02
N LEU A 313 -11.32 -25.73 0.53
CA LEU A 313 -12.13 -26.67 -0.25
C LEU A 313 -13.32 -25.96 -0.89
N LEU A 314 -13.52 -26.17 -2.20
CA LEU A 314 -14.70 -25.71 -2.94
C LEU A 314 -15.51 -26.90 -3.45
N SER A 315 -16.78 -26.99 -3.05
CA SER A 315 -17.71 -28.00 -3.59
C SER A 315 -18.73 -27.37 -4.54
N ALA A 316 -18.95 -28.02 -5.68
CA ALA A 316 -19.91 -27.60 -6.71
C ALA A 316 -20.73 -28.81 -7.17
N VAL A 317 -22.06 -28.67 -7.23
CA VAL A 317 -22.96 -29.77 -7.61
C VAL A 317 -23.97 -29.29 -8.66
N GLY A 318 -24.04 -29.98 -9.80
CA GLY A 318 -25.07 -29.76 -10.83
C GLY A 318 -24.94 -28.46 -11.64
N LEU A 319 -23.79 -27.77 -11.59
CA LEU A 319 -23.60 -26.48 -12.23
C LEU A 319 -23.12 -26.63 -13.69
N ARG A 320 -23.59 -25.74 -14.57
CA ARG A 320 -23.25 -25.75 -16.00
C ARG A 320 -22.91 -24.36 -16.50
N ASP A 321 -21.85 -24.24 -17.31
CA ASP A 321 -21.42 -22.97 -17.90
C ASP A 321 -21.12 -21.87 -16.86
N ILE A 322 -20.60 -22.26 -15.68
CA ILE A 322 -20.29 -21.35 -14.56
C ILE A 322 -18.77 -21.19 -14.39
N ALA A 323 -18.32 -19.96 -14.14
CA ALA A 323 -17.03 -19.66 -13.55
C ALA A 323 -17.19 -19.50 -12.04
N ILE A 324 -16.50 -20.34 -11.26
CA ILE A 324 -16.40 -20.26 -9.80
C ILE A 324 -14.92 -20.13 -9.45
N VAL A 325 -14.57 -19.00 -8.83
CA VAL A 325 -13.18 -18.69 -8.48
C VAL A 325 -13.15 -18.27 -7.03
N SER A 326 -12.62 -19.15 -6.18
CA SER A 326 -12.51 -18.94 -4.75
C SER A 326 -11.07 -18.66 -4.36
N THR A 327 -10.87 -17.58 -3.60
CA THR A 327 -9.60 -17.22 -2.92
C THR A 327 -9.84 -17.18 -1.41
N ALA A 328 -8.80 -16.95 -0.62
CA ALA A 328 -8.88 -16.96 0.85
C ALA A 328 -9.86 -15.91 1.42
N ASP A 329 -10.09 -14.81 0.72
CA ASP A 329 -10.91 -13.68 1.20
C ASP A 329 -12.09 -13.33 0.26
N ALA A 330 -12.10 -13.82 -0.99
CA ALA A 330 -13.17 -13.52 -1.95
C ALA A 330 -13.54 -14.72 -2.84
N THR A 331 -14.81 -14.82 -3.20
CA THR A 331 -15.32 -15.80 -4.17
C THR A 331 -16.10 -15.09 -5.27
N PHE A 332 -15.73 -15.35 -6.52
CA PHE A 332 -16.47 -14.91 -7.70
C PHE A 332 -17.25 -16.07 -8.30
N VAL A 333 -18.51 -15.82 -8.64
CA VAL A 333 -19.42 -16.78 -9.28
C VAL A 333 -20.20 -16.06 -10.37
N ALA A 334 -20.11 -16.52 -11.61
CA ALA A 334 -20.91 -16.01 -12.71
C ALA A 334 -21.03 -17.04 -13.85
N PRO A 335 -22.06 -16.96 -14.69
CA PRO A 335 -22.01 -17.61 -15.99
C PRO A 335 -20.75 -17.19 -16.75
N VAL A 336 -20.07 -18.13 -17.40
CA VAL A 336 -18.81 -17.85 -18.11
C VAL A 336 -19.02 -16.76 -19.17
N SER A 337 -20.17 -16.78 -19.85
CA SER A 337 -20.59 -15.77 -20.84
C SER A 337 -20.76 -14.35 -20.29
N HIS A 338 -20.98 -14.20 -18.98
CA HIS A 338 -21.20 -12.91 -18.32
C HIS A 338 -19.99 -12.46 -17.49
N SER A 339 -18.90 -13.21 -17.55
CA SER A 339 -17.77 -13.07 -16.65
C SER A 339 -17.02 -11.73 -16.79
N GLN A 340 -17.16 -11.03 -17.92
CA GLN A 340 -16.67 -9.65 -18.13
C GLN A 340 -17.31 -8.61 -17.18
N ASN A 341 -18.49 -8.91 -16.60
CA ASN A 341 -19.13 -8.02 -15.62
C ASN A 341 -18.35 -7.87 -14.31
N VAL A 342 -17.30 -8.67 -14.08
CA VAL A 342 -16.38 -8.53 -12.94
C VAL A 342 -15.82 -7.11 -12.80
N ARG A 343 -15.65 -6.37 -13.90
CA ARG A 343 -15.23 -4.95 -13.85
C ARG A 343 -16.15 -4.09 -12.99
N LYS A 344 -17.47 -4.30 -13.08
CA LYS A 344 -18.46 -3.59 -12.26
C LYS A 344 -18.32 -3.91 -10.77
N VAL A 345 -17.94 -5.16 -10.46
CA VAL A 345 -17.66 -5.59 -9.08
C VAL A 345 -16.43 -4.85 -8.55
N VAL A 346 -15.32 -4.88 -9.31
CA VAL A 346 -14.07 -4.18 -8.94
C VAL A 346 -14.32 -2.69 -8.70
N GLU A 347 -15.03 -2.01 -9.60
CA GLU A 347 -15.38 -0.58 -9.45
C GLU A 347 -16.21 -0.31 -8.18
N GLN A 348 -17.13 -1.20 -7.82
CA GLN A 348 -17.96 -1.06 -6.61
C GLN A 348 -17.14 -1.30 -5.33
N LEU A 349 -16.21 -2.26 -5.35
CA LEU A 349 -15.29 -2.52 -4.24
C LEU A 349 -14.38 -1.30 -4.02
N GLU A 350 -13.80 -0.74 -5.08
CA GLU A 350 -12.96 0.46 -4.99
C GLU A 350 -13.72 1.66 -4.45
N LYS A 351 -14.94 1.92 -4.95
CA LYS A 351 -15.81 3.01 -4.44
C LYS A 351 -16.17 2.88 -2.96
N SER A 352 -16.21 1.65 -2.45
CA SER A 352 -16.52 1.38 -1.04
C SER A 352 -15.27 1.32 -0.14
N GLY A 353 -14.08 1.59 -0.69
CA GLY A 353 -12.82 1.57 0.06
C GLY A 353 -12.39 0.15 0.48
N ARG A 354 -12.88 -0.86 -0.24
CA ARG A 354 -12.51 -2.26 -0.02
C ARG A 354 -11.12 -2.54 -0.58
N LEU A 355 -10.41 -3.47 0.05
CA LEU A 355 -8.99 -3.71 -0.20
C LEU A 355 -8.75 -4.96 -1.07
N GLU A 356 -9.80 -5.72 -1.35
CA GLU A 356 -9.76 -6.99 -2.08
C GLU A 356 -9.41 -6.82 -3.56
N THR A 357 -9.43 -5.60 -4.08
CA THR A 357 -8.92 -5.29 -5.43
C THR A 357 -7.43 -4.96 -5.42
N LYS A 358 -6.88 -4.60 -4.25
CA LYS A 358 -5.52 -4.10 -4.08
C LYS A 358 -4.55 -5.16 -3.57
N PHE A 359 -4.97 -5.93 -2.56
CA PHE A 359 -4.09 -6.82 -1.81
C PHE A 359 -4.47 -8.27 -1.95
N THR A 360 -3.47 -9.10 -2.23
CA THR A 360 -3.59 -10.55 -2.25
C THR A 360 -3.43 -11.05 -0.82
N PRO A 361 -4.41 -11.80 -0.27
CA PRO A 361 -4.21 -12.43 1.03
C PRO A 361 -2.98 -13.34 0.95
N ALA A 362 -2.18 -13.39 2.01
CA ALA A 362 -0.96 -14.21 2.01
C ALA A 362 -1.32 -15.69 1.75
N HIS A 363 -0.95 -16.21 0.57
CA HIS A 363 -1.22 -17.60 0.18
C HIS A 363 -0.12 -18.56 0.68
N ASP A 364 1.13 -18.09 0.81
CA ASP A 364 2.30 -18.95 1.07
C ASP A 364 2.85 -18.88 2.50
N ARG A 365 2.17 -18.14 3.37
CA ARG A 365 2.38 -18.23 4.81
C ARG A 365 0.99 -18.25 5.39
N VAL A 366 0.61 -19.37 5.98
CA VAL A 366 -0.30 -19.30 7.11
C VAL A 366 0.46 -18.43 8.13
N ILE A 367 0.26 -17.12 8.07
CA ILE A 367 0.72 -16.25 9.13
C ILE A 367 -0.27 -16.54 10.25
N GLU A 368 0.10 -17.51 11.10
CA GLU A 368 -0.69 -17.86 12.25
C GLU A 368 -0.86 -16.59 13.08
N SER A 369 -2.11 -16.15 13.23
CA SER A 369 -2.45 -15.05 14.13
C SER A 369 -1.87 -15.37 15.50
N GLY A 370 -1.01 -14.48 16.00
CA GLY A 370 -0.22 -14.67 17.22
C GLY A 370 1.22 -15.13 16.99
N SER A 371 1.75 -15.14 15.76
CA SER A 371 3.12 -15.60 15.48
C SER A 371 4.18 -14.79 16.25
N TRP A 372 3.93 -13.50 16.48
CA TRP A 372 4.80 -12.62 17.26
C TRP A 372 4.49 -12.60 18.76
N ARG A 373 3.43 -13.28 19.23
CA ARG A 373 2.94 -13.17 20.62
C ARG A 373 4.04 -13.40 21.66
N LYS A 374 4.85 -14.44 21.50
CA LYS A 374 5.96 -14.75 22.43
C LYS A 374 7.02 -13.64 22.44
N ARG A 375 7.43 -13.18 21.25
CA ARG A 375 8.44 -12.13 21.10
C ARG A 375 7.94 -10.80 21.64
N VAL A 376 6.69 -10.44 21.36
CA VAL A 376 6.02 -9.23 21.87
C VAL A 376 5.92 -9.27 23.38
N HIS A 377 5.45 -10.37 23.95
CA HIS A 377 5.33 -10.52 25.40
C HIS A 377 6.71 -10.38 26.08
N HIS A 378 7.72 -11.08 25.58
CA HIS A 378 9.08 -11.03 26.11
C HIS A 378 9.65 -9.60 26.03
N TRP A 379 9.60 -8.97 24.85
CA TRP A 379 10.09 -7.60 24.69
C TRP A 379 9.38 -6.61 25.62
N LEU A 380 8.07 -6.72 25.75
CA LEU A 380 7.28 -5.77 26.53
C LEU A 380 7.53 -5.96 28.03
N PHE A 381 7.37 -7.17 28.56
CA PHE A 381 7.33 -7.40 30.00
C PHE A 381 8.66 -7.85 30.62
N GLU A 382 9.58 -8.38 29.83
CA GLU A 382 10.87 -8.90 30.31
C GLU A 382 12.05 -8.00 29.92
N GLU A 383 11.93 -7.19 28.86
CA GLU A 383 12.99 -6.26 28.44
C GLU A 383 12.63 -4.79 28.72
N THR A 384 11.58 -4.28 28.08
CA THR A 384 11.26 -2.85 28.03
C THR A 384 10.68 -2.35 29.34
N MET A 385 9.63 -2.99 29.87
CA MET A 385 9.03 -2.56 31.14
C MET A 385 10.04 -2.55 32.30
N PRO A 386 10.86 -3.59 32.54
CA PRO A 386 11.88 -3.56 33.57
C PRO A 386 12.88 -2.41 33.40
N LEU A 387 13.38 -2.17 32.19
CA LEU A 387 14.33 -1.09 31.91
C LEU A 387 13.71 0.28 32.20
N TRP A 388 12.53 0.56 31.66
CA TRP A 388 11.87 1.87 31.81
C TRP A 388 11.32 2.12 33.21
N SER A 389 11.05 1.05 33.97
CA SER A 389 10.65 1.13 35.39
C SER A 389 11.79 1.47 36.35
N THR A 390 13.03 1.47 35.87
CA THR A 390 14.23 1.74 36.67
C THR A 390 14.98 2.92 36.07
N ILE A 391 15.66 2.72 34.96
CA ILE A 391 16.49 3.72 34.28
C ILE A 391 15.64 4.88 33.73
N GLY A 392 14.39 4.62 33.33
CA GLY A 392 13.48 5.64 32.84
C GLY A 392 12.93 6.58 33.92
N VAL A 393 13.13 6.25 35.20
CA VAL A 393 12.58 6.98 36.35
C VAL A 393 13.60 7.96 36.89
N ASP A 394 13.18 9.21 37.12
CA ASP A 394 14.01 10.20 37.80
C ASP A 394 13.72 10.16 39.31
N ASP A 395 14.47 9.34 40.03
CA ASP A 395 14.36 9.23 41.49
C ASP A 395 14.93 10.45 42.22
N ARG A 396 15.74 11.28 41.55
CA ARG A 396 16.41 12.43 42.18
C ARG A 396 15.47 13.63 42.29
N PHE A 397 14.77 13.95 41.21
CA PHE A 397 13.89 15.12 41.13
C PHE A 397 12.41 14.76 40.93
N GLY A 398 12.07 13.47 40.87
CA GLY A 398 10.72 12.99 40.65
C GLY A 398 10.33 12.97 39.16
N GLY A 399 9.27 12.23 38.84
CA GLY A 399 8.84 12.04 37.45
C GLY A 399 9.75 11.10 36.66
N PHE A 400 9.81 11.30 35.35
CA PHE A 400 10.52 10.40 34.42
C PHE A 400 11.54 11.16 33.58
N HIS A 401 12.51 10.45 33.04
CA HIS A 401 13.45 11.00 32.07
C HIS A 401 12.78 11.16 30.69
N GLU A 402 13.06 12.28 30.03
CA GLU A 402 12.45 12.63 28.74
C GLU A 402 12.94 11.75 27.58
N ALA A 403 14.18 11.24 27.70
CA ALA A 403 14.80 10.34 26.75
C ALA A 403 15.95 9.58 27.42
N LEU A 404 16.30 8.43 26.84
CA LEU A 404 17.52 7.68 27.17
C LEU A 404 18.49 7.73 25.98
N GLY A 405 19.79 7.61 26.24
CA GLY A 405 20.79 7.28 25.23
C GLY A 405 20.59 5.85 24.72
N LEU A 406 21.16 5.53 23.55
CA LEU A 406 21.16 4.15 23.05
C LEU A 406 21.97 3.20 23.94
N ASP A 407 22.80 3.72 24.83
CA ASP A 407 23.50 2.96 25.88
C ASP A 407 22.67 2.79 27.17
N ALA A 408 21.38 3.13 27.13
CA ALA A 408 20.48 3.16 28.29
C ALA A 408 20.91 4.14 29.40
N SER A 409 21.66 5.21 29.07
CA SER A 409 21.92 6.28 30.02
C SER A 409 20.79 7.33 30.04
N PRO A 410 20.34 7.83 31.21
CA PRO A 410 19.37 8.92 31.26
C PRO A 410 19.90 10.22 30.66
N LEU A 411 19.12 10.86 29.78
CA LEU A 411 19.44 12.17 29.23
C LEU A 411 18.78 13.28 30.06
N MET A 412 19.59 14.15 30.65
CA MET A 412 19.11 15.26 31.50
C MET A 412 18.49 16.36 30.64
N ARG A 413 17.15 16.39 30.57
CA ARG A 413 16.38 17.32 29.75
C ARG A 413 15.17 17.88 30.51
N PRO A 414 14.66 19.05 30.09
CA PRO A 414 13.34 19.50 30.52
C PRO A 414 12.27 18.42 30.28
N LYS A 415 11.39 18.26 31.25
CA LYS A 415 10.31 17.26 31.31
C LYS A 415 9.04 17.85 30.74
N ARG A 416 8.56 17.27 29.63
CA ARG A 416 7.31 17.73 29.00
C ARG A 416 6.12 17.07 29.69
N MET A 417 5.05 17.83 29.92
CA MET A 417 3.86 17.32 30.62
C MET A 417 3.25 16.11 29.90
N ARG A 418 3.10 16.16 28.57
CA ARG A 418 2.69 14.99 27.78
C ARG A 418 3.53 13.75 28.02
N THR A 419 4.85 13.88 28.15
CA THR A 419 5.74 12.72 28.33
C THR A 419 5.55 12.13 29.72
N MET A 420 5.45 12.98 30.75
CA MET A 420 5.18 12.51 32.11
C MET A 420 3.84 11.75 32.19
N ALA A 421 2.80 12.32 31.59
CA ALA A 421 1.49 11.69 31.52
C ALA A 421 1.51 10.37 30.74
N ARG A 422 2.20 10.32 29.60
CA ARG A 422 2.35 9.10 28.78
C ARG A 422 3.08 7.97 29.50
N GLN A 423 4.06 8.28 30.35
CA GLN A 423 4.72 7.28 31.19
C GLN A 423 3.77 6.73 32.26
N VAL A 424 2.99 7.60 32.93
CA VAL A 424 1.92 7.16 33.86
C VAL A 424 0.93 6.23 33.17
N TYR A 425 0.49 6.58 31.97
CA TYR A 425 -0.38 5.71 31.18
C TYR A 425 0.28 4.35 30.90
N ALA A 426 1.53 4.34 30.42
CA ALA A 426 2.22 3.11 30.03
C ALA A 426 2.28 2.11 31.20
N PHE A 427 2.63 2.59 32.40
CA PHE A 427 2.64 1.74 33.60
C PHE A 427 1.24 1.34 34.07
N ALA A 428 0.22 2.19 33.89
CA ALA A 428 -1.17 1.85 34.18
C ALA A 428 -1.70 0.74 33.25
N VAL A 429 -1.39 0.79 31.95
CA VAL A 429 -1.74 -0.27 31.00
C VAL A 429 -0.99 -1.56 31.30
N ALA A 430 0.31 -1.49 31.61
CA ALA A 430 1.08 -2.66 32.02
C ALA A 430 0.48 -3.35 33.26
N LYS A 431 0.09 -2.56 34.27
CA LYS A 431 -0.60 -3.06 35.46
C LYS A 431 -1.91 -3.75 35.12
N ALA A 432 -2.75 -3.14 34.29
CA ALA A 432 -4.03 -3.70 33.88
C ALA A 432 -3.88 -5.06 33.17
N ARG A 433 -2.69 -5.33 32.59
CA ARG A 433 -2.32 -6.60 31.95
C ARG A 433 -1.53 -7.55 32.85
N GLY A 434 -1.49 -7.28 34.16
CA GLY A 434 -0.89 -8.18 35.15
C GLY A 434 0.63 -8.18 35.16
N TRP A 435 1.28 -7.09 34.72
CA TRP A 435 2.73 -6.96 34.90
C TRP A 435 3.08 -6.89 36.40
N ASP A 436 3.95 -7.79 36.85
CA ASP A 436 4.34 -7.97 38.26
C ASP A 436 5.33 -6.91 38.80
N GLY A 437 5.65 -5.88 38.00
CA GLY A 437 6.53 -4.79 38.40
C GLY A 437 5.89 -3.78 39.37
N PRO A 438 6.64 -2.74 39.79
CA PRO A 438 6.19 -1.76 40.79
C PRO A 438 5.21 -0.71 40.22
N ALA A 439 4.26 -1.12 39.38
CA ALA A 439 3.41 -0.22 38.61
C ALA A 439 2.61 0.77 39.48
N ASN A 440 2.11 0.36 40.65
CA ASN A 440 1.44 1.26 41.60
C ASN A 440 2.32 2.43 42.05
N GLN A 441 3.58 2.13 42.36
CA GLN A 441 4.56 3.12 42.79
C GLN A 441 4.87 4.08 41.65
N LEU A 442 5.07 3.57 40.43
CA LEU A 442 5.40 4.37 39.25
C LEU A 442 4.26 5.30 38.83
N ILE A 443 3.02 4.81 38.86
CA ILE A 443 1.82 5.62 38.59
C ILE A 443 1.71 6.75 39.62
N ALA A 444 1.87 6.42 40.91
CA ALA A 444 1.82 7.42 41.97
C ALA A 444 2.97 8.43 41.87
N HIS A 445 4.18 7.98 41.57
CA HIS A 445 5.38 8.82 41.39
C HIS A 445 5.19 9.87 40.28
N GLY A 446 4.68 9.43 39.12
CA GLY A 446 4.39 10.34 38.01
C GLY A 446 3.28 11.34 38.31
N ILE A 447 2.18 10.88 38.92
CA ILE A 447 1.05 11.76 39.29
C ILE A 447 1.47 12.78 40.35
N ASP A 448 2.22 12.36 41.36
CA ASP A 448 2.73 13.23 42.42
C ASP A 448 3.67 14.32 41.85
N PHE A 449 4.59 13.93 40.97
CA PHE A 449 5.47 14.90 40.29
C PHE A 449 4.66 15.91 39.48
N MET A 450 3.75 15.43 38.62
CA MET A 450 2.91 16.32 37.80
C MET A 450 2.10 17.26 38.70
N ALA A 451 1.41 16.75 39.73
CA ALA A 451 0.54 17.54 40.59
C ALA A 451 1.31 18.56 41.45
N ARG A 452 2.51 18.22 41.92
CA ARG A 452 3.33 19.11 42.75
C ARG A 452 3.99 20.23 41.94
N HIS A 453 4.47 19.92 40.73
CA HIS A 453 5.34 20.82 39.96
C HIS A 453 4.68 21.45 38.73
N GLY A 454 3.62 20.82 38.22
CA GLY A 454 3.06 21.14 36.92
C GLY A 454 1.71 21.84 36.93
N ARG A 455 1.09 22.07 38.10
CA ARG A 455 -0.20 22.78 38.20
C ARG A 455 -0.02 24.29 37.99
N THR A 456 -0.97 24.90 37.29
CA THR A 456 -1.07 26.36 37.18
C THR A 456 -2.09 26.94 38.17
N ASP A 457 -2.01 28.26 38.42
CA ASP A 457 -2.95 28.97 39.28
C ASP A 457 -4.41 28.91 38.77
N LYS A 458 -4.61 28.68 37.47
CA LYS A 458 -5.93 28.51 36.86
C LYS A 458 -6.49 27.09 37.01
N GLY A 459 -5.72 26.16 37.57
CA GLY A 459 -6.09 24.75 37.66
C GLY A 459 -5.81 23.94 36.39
N GLY A 460 -4.96 24.44 35.50
CA GLY A 460 -4.44 23.74 34.32
C GLY A 460 -3.09 23.06 34.59
N TRP A 461 -2.41 22.72 33.50
CA TRP A 461 -1.09 22.09 33.51
C TRP A 461 -0.10 22.86 32.63
N VAL A 462 1.11 23.07 33.14
CA VAL A 462 2.22 23.69 32.40
C VAL A 462 2.72 22.76 31.29
N ARG A 463 3.21 23.32 30.18
CA ARG A 463 3.77 22.55 29.07
C ARG A 463 5.06 21.82 29.42
N THR A 464 5.99 22.51 30.09
CA THR A 464 7.33 21.97 30.35
C THR A 464 7.89 22.43 31.68
N MET A 465 8.54 21.50 32.37
CA MET A 465 9.30 21.72 33.61
C MET A 465 10.78 21.49 33.34
N ASN A 466 11.67 22.20 34.03
CA ASN A 466 13.08 21.85 34.08
C ASN A 466 13.27 20.49 34.79
N VAL A 467 14.49 19.96 34.71
CA VAL A 467 14.88 18.69 35.37
C VAL A 467 14.49 18.66 36.85
N ASP A 468 14.70 19.78 37.56
CA ASP A 468 14.45 19.93 39.00
C ASP A 468 12.98 20.17 39.37
N GLY A 469 12.07 20.17 38.38
CA GLY A 469 10.65 20.42 38.58
C GLY A 469 10.27 21.89 38.64
N SER A 470 11.18 22.84 38.44
CA SER A 470 10.81 24.25 38.25
C SER A 470 10.12 24.45 36.89
N VAL A 471 9.17 25.37 36.79
CA VAL A 471 8.43 25.61 35.54
C VAL A 471 9.36 26.24 34.49
N ALA A 472 9.44 25.62 33.30
CA ALA A 472 10.24 26.10 32.17
C ALA A 472 9.38 26.79 31.10
N ASP A 473 8.21 26.22 30.82
CA ASP A 473 7.18 26.83 29.96
C ASP A 473 5.82 26.63 30.62
N ALA A 474 5.22 27.74 31.06
CA ALA A 474 3.94 27.77 31.76
C ALA A 474 2.72 27.71 30.82
N ALA A 475 2.93 27.60 29.50
CA ALA A 475 1.83 27.53 28.55
C ALA A 475 0.89 26.35 28.85
N GLU A 476 -0.41 26.61 28.77
CA GLU A 476 -1.47 25.63 29.02
C GLU A 476 -2.07 25.25 27.67
N ASP A 477 -1.71 24.09 27.11
CA ASP A 477 -2.16 23.65 25.79
C ASP A 477 -3.03 22.39 25.80
N ALA A 478 -3.93 22.30 24.82
CA ALA A 478 -4.91 21.22 24.74
C ALA A 478 -4.27 19.84 24.54
N TYR A 479 -3.08 19.77 23.92
CA TYR A 479 -2.41 18.50 23.67
C TYR A 479 -1.86 17.91 24.97
N ASP A 480 -1.13 18.69 25.76
CA ASP A 480 -0.64 18.21 27.05
C ASP A 480 -1.80 17.86 28.00
N HIS A 481 -2.88 18.65 28.02
CA HIS A 481 -4.08 18.34 28.82
C HIS A 481 -4.76 17.05 28.38
N SER A 482 -4.82 16.75 27.07
CA SER A 482 -5.39 15.50 26.58
C SER A 482 -4.57 14.28 27.05
N CYS A 483 -3.24 14.37 27.04
CA CYS A 483 -2.36 13.32 27.56
C CYS A 483 -2.55 13.12 29.06
N VAL A 484 -2.69 14.21 29.84
CA VAL A 484 -2.97 14.16 31.28
C VAL A 484 -4.32 13.49 31.55
N LEU A 485 -5.37 13.89 30.84
CA LEU A 485 -6.70 13.27 31.00
C LEU A 485 -6.66 11.78 30.72
N LEU A 486 -5.98 11.36 29.65
CA LEU A 486 -5.84 9.95 29.30
C LEU A 486 -5.08 9.16 30.38
N ALA A 487 -3.97 9.70 30.88
CA ALA A 487 -3.20 9.08 31.95
C ALA A 487 -4.01 8.94 33.25
N LEU A 488 -4.76 9.97 33.63
CA LEU A 488 -5.60 9.98 34.83
C LEU A 488 -6.78 9.02 34.71
N ALA A 489 -7.39 8.85 33.53
CA ALA A 489 -8.43 7.84 33.32
C ALA A 489 -7.90 6.43 33.60
N HIS A 490 -6.73 6.08 33.06
CA HIS A 490 -6.11 4.77 33.28
C HIS A 490 -5.59 4.57 34.71
N ALA A 491 -5.04 5.62 35.32
CA ALA A 491 -4.64 5.59 36.72
C ALA A 491 -5.85 5.41 37.65
N HIS A 492 -7.00 6.03 37.34
CA HIS A 492 -8.25 5.85 38.07
C HIS A 492 -8.75 4.40 37.97
N MET A 493 -8.77 3.81 36.77
CA MET A 493 -9.10 2.39 36.58
C MET A 493 -8.14 1.46 37.36
N CYS A 494 -6.89 1.90 37.55
CA CYS A 494 -5.91 1.21 38.38
C CYS A 494 -6.02 1.51 39.89
N GLY A 495 -6.98 2.31 40.34
CA GLY A 495 -7.21 2.60 41.76
C GLY A 495 -6.28 3.65 42.37
N ASN A 496 -5.64 4.51 41.57
CA ASN A 496 -4.93 5.66 42.13
C ASN A 496 -5.93 6.65 42.78
N PRO A 497 -5.71 7.09 44.03
CA PRO A 497 -6.69 7.85 44.80
C PRO A 497 -6.90 9.30 44.31
N ASP A 498 -5.89 9.91 43.69
CA ASP A 498 -5.94 11.31 43.25
C ASP A 498 -6.47 11.47 41.82
N ALA A 499 -6.42 10.39 41.04
CA ALA A 499 -6.66 10.44 39.60
C ALA A 499 -8.05 10.98 39.22
N LEU A 500 -9.10 10.59 39.96
CA LEU A 500 -10.46 11.06 39.70
C LEU A 500 -10.60 12.56 39.93
N ARG A 501 -10.10 13.06 41.07
CA ARG A 501 -10.17 14.47 41.45
C ARG A 501 -9.38 15.33 40.46
N LEU A 502 -8.13 14.95 40.17
CA LEU A 502 -7.29 15.67 39.21
C LEU A 502 -7.90 15.65 37.80
N GLY A 503 -8.55 14.56 37.41
CA GLY A 503 -9.29 14.45 36.15
C GLY A 503 -10.42 15.48 36.07
N GLN A 504 -11.25 15.56 37.11
CA GLN A 504 -12.36 16.52 37.20
C GLN A 504 -11.88 17.98 37.18
N GLU A 505 -10.80 18.29 37.89
CA GLU A 505 -10.16 19.60 37.85
C GLU A 505 -9.64 19.93 36.43
N THR A 506 -9.05 18.95 35.74
CA THR A 506 -8.54 19.11 34.37
C THR A 506 -9.67 19.32 33.36
N PHE A 507 -10.80 18.62 33.50
CA PHE A 507 -12.00 18.88 32.70
C PHE A 507 -12.56 20.27 32.95
N SER A 508 -12.61 20.71 34.21
CA SER A 508 -13.08 22.05 34.57
C SER A 508 -12.20 23.14 33.95
N PHE A 509 -10.88 22.93 33.91
CA PHE A 509 -9.97 23.81 33.20
C PHE A 509 -10.22 23.81 31.69
N LEU A 510 -10.40 22.62 31.08
CA LEU A 510 -10.69 22.50 29.65
C LEU A 510 -11.91 23.33 29.26
N ASP A 511 -13.00 23.18 30.01
CA ASP A 511 -14.28 23.88 29.77
C ASP A 511 -14.15 25.39 29.95
N ALA A 512 -13.38 25.84 30.95
CA ALA A 512 -13.25 27.25 31.27
C ALA A 512 -12.26 28.01 30.38
N HIS A 513 -11.24 27.32 29.84
CA HIS A 513 -10.05 27.99 29.30
C HIS A 513 -9.56 27.50 27.95
N LEU A 514 -9.99 26.32 27.49
CA LEU A 514 -9.59 25.75 26.21
C LEU A 514 -10.75 25.49 25.27
N GLU A 515 -11.98 25.37 25.74
CA GLU A 515 -13.14 25.29 24.85
C GLU A 515 -13.33 26.62 24.10
N ASP A 516 -13.46 26.56 22.77
CA ASP A 516 -13.74 27.75 21.96
C ASP A 516 -15.14 28.26 22.32
N GLU A 517 -15.27 29.56 22.59
CA GLU A 517 -16.56 30.21 22.94
C GLU A 517 -17.64 29.99 21.86
N ARG A 518 -17.22 29.76 20.61
CA ARG A 518 -18.12 29.44 19.47
C ARG A 518 -18.60 27.98 19.48
N LEU A 519 -18.11 27.16 20.42
CA LEU A 519 -18.35 25.72 20.55
C LEU A 519 -17.88 24.89 19.36
N THR A 520 -16.97 25.44 18.55
CA THR A 520 -16.39 24.84 17.35
C THR A 520 -15.13 24.02 17.62
N GLY A 521 -14.94 23.50 18.83
CA GLY A 521 -13.75 22.72 19.22
C GLY A 521 -12.97 23.37 20.35
N PHE A 522 -11.66 23.10 20.39
CA PHE A 522 -10.76 23.55 21.43
C PHE A 522 -9.65 24.45 20.86
N LEU A 523 -9.25 25.43 21.65
CA LEU A 523 -8.10 26.29 21.41
C LEU A 523 -6.81 25.49 21.58
N GLU A 524 -5.77 25.86 20.82
CA GLU A 524 -4.45 25.25 20.96
C GLU A 524 -3.85 25.53 22.34
N ILE A 525 -3.91 26.79 22.78
CA ILE A 525 -3.35 27.29 24.04
C ILE A 525 -4.41 28.18 24.71
N SER A 526 -4.48 28.18 26.05
CA SER A 526 -5.38 29.08 26.80
C SER A 526 -5.19 30.54 26.39
N GLY A 527 -6.28 31.17 25.93
CA GLY A 527 -6.27 32.55 25.44
C GLY A 527 -5.62 32.77 24.07
N GLY A 528 -5.18 31.70 23.38
CA GLY A 528 -4.62 31.75 22.04
C GLY A 528 -5.68 32.02 20.96
N ARG A 529 -5.24 32.59 19.83
CA ARG A 529 -6.02 32.78 18.60
C ARG A 529 -5.18 32.38 17.39
N GLY A 530 -5.81 32.09 16.26
CA GLY A 530 -5.15 31.79 14.99
C GLY A 530 -5.22 30.32 14.61
N GLU A 531 -4.06 29.73 14.33
CA GLU A 531 -3.96 28.36 13.80
C GLU A 531 -4.58 27.31 14.74
N ARG A 532 -5.24 26.30 14.15
CA ARG A 532 -5.83 25.14 14.82
C ARG A 532 -5.24 23.85 14.25
N ARG A 533 -5.20 22.80 15.06
CA ARG A 533 -4.69 21.48 14.67
C ARG A 533 -5.70 20.38 14.96
N SER A 534 -5.74 19.39 14.09
CA SER A 534 -6.50 18.16 14.32
C SER A 534 -5.90 17.31 15.45
N ASN A 535 -4.58 17.38 15.65
CA ASN A 535 -3.82 16.57 16.60
C ASN A 535 -4.32 16.66 18.07
N PRO A 536 -4.43 17.86 18.71
CA PRO A 536 -5.00 17.93 20.07
C PRO A 536 -6.42 17.36 20.17
N HIS A 537 -7.24 17.54 19.11
CA HIS A 537 -8.61 17.03 19.07
C HIS A 537 -8.65 15.51 18.97
N MET A 538 -7.72 14.88 18.24
CA MET A 538 -7.58 13.43 18.17
C MET A 538 -7.27 12.83 19.55
N HIS A 539 -6.31 13.40 20.29
CA HIS A 539 -5.99 12.90 21.63
C HIS A 539 -7.05 13.26 22.68
N LEU A 540 -7.80 14.36 22.51
CA LEU A 540 -8.98 14.61 23.34
C LEU A 540 -10.08 13.56 23.09
N LEU A 541 -10.28 13.11 21.84
CA LEU A 541 -11.20 12.04 21.52
C LEU A 541 -10.78 10.74 22.24
N GLU A 542 -9.51 10.37 22.17
CA GLU A 542 -8.94 9.23 22.90
C GLU A 542 -9.17 9.35 24.41
N ALA A 543 -8.87 10.51 25.00
CA ALA A 543 -9.05 10.75 26.43
C ALA A 543 -10.54 10.68 26.84
N PHE A 544 -11.45 11.25 26.06
CA PHE A 544 -12.89 11.21 26.36
C PHE A 544 -13.46 9.79 26.28
N LEU A 545 -13.01 8.98 25.31
CA LEU A 545 -13.35 7.56 25.22
C LEU A 545 -12.81 6.75 26.42
N ALA A 546 -11.60 7.06 26.88
CA ALA A 546 -11.02 6.46 28.08
C ALA A 546 -11.82 6.82 29.35
N TRP A 547 -12.23 8.07 29.53
CA TRP A 547 -13.07 8.50 30.66
C TRP A 547 -14.48 7.90 30.61
N HIS A 548 -15.06 7.74 29.42
CA HIS A 548 -16.30 7.00 29.26
C HIS A 548 -16.14 5.54 29.70
N SER A 549 -15.03 4.88 29.35
CA SER A 549 -14.72 3.52 29.80
C SER A 549 -14.54 3.44 31.31
N ALA A 550 -13.83 4.40 31.90
CA ALA A 550 -13.49 4.40 33.32
C ALA A 550 -14.70 4.65 34.24
N THR A 551 -15.70 5.39 33.77
CA THR A 551 -16.82 5.87 34.62
C THR A 551 -18.20 5.38 34.20
N GLY A 552 -18.37 4.96 32.94
CA GLY A 552 -19.68 4.68 32.34
C GLY A 552 -20.50 5.95 32.03
N ASP A 553 -20.01 7.16 32.32
CA ASP A 553 -20.76 8.39 32.10
C ASP A 553 -20.83 8.73 30.60
N ARG A 554 -22.05 8.90 30.09
CA ARG A 554 -22.33 9.25 28.69
C ARG A 554 -22.00 10.71 28.37
N THR A 555 -21.76 11.57 29.35
CA THR A 555 -21.30 12.95 29.12
C THR A 555 -19.99 12.98 28.32
N TYR A 556 -19.04 12.10 28.63
CA TYR A 556 -17.78 11.98 27.90
C TYR A 556 -17.99 11.52 26.45
N LEU A 557 -18.91 10.57 26.22
CA LEU A 557 -19.26 10.13 24.88
C LEU A 557 -19.92 11.26 24.05
N ARG A 558 -20.70 12.15 24.68
CA ARG A 558 -21.21 13.37 24.01
C ARG A 558 -20.11 14.36 23.65
N ARG A 559 -19.07 14.50 24.48
CA ARG A 559 -17.90 15.33 24.15
C ARG A 559 -17.13 14.73 22.97
N ALA A 560 -16.91 13.41 22.97
CA ALA A 560 -16.30 12.69 21.86
C ALA A 560 -17.08 12.88 20.54
N ALA A 561 -18.42 12.86 20.58
CA ALA A 561 -19.25 13.08 19.40
C ALA A 561 -18.97 14.43 18.71
N ARG A 562 -18.75 15.51 19.48
CA ARG A 562 -18.41 16.83 18.91
C ARG A 562 -17.08 16.84 18.16
N LEU A 563 -16.11 16.04 18.60
CA LEU A 563 -14.83 15.89 17.91
C LEU A 563 -14.97 15.07 16.63
N VAL A 564 -15.84 14.06 16.64
CA VAL A 564 -16.22 13.30 15.43
C VAL A 564 -16.95 14.19 14.42
N ASP A 565 -17.78 15.12 14.88
CA ASP A 565 -18.43 16.10 14.00
C ASP A 565 -17.41 17.06 13.37
N LEU A 566 -16.41 17.53 14.12
CA LEU A 566 -15.29 18.30 13.55
C LEU A 566 -14.52 17.50 12.50
N PHE A 567 -14.25 16.23 12.78
CA PHE A 567 -13.62 15.33 11.81
C PHE A 567 -14.43 15.24 10.52
N ARG A 568 -15.74 14.95 10.60
CA ARG A 568 -16.61 14.78 9.42
C ARG A 568 -16.71 16.04 8.56
N ASN A 569 -16.69 17.22 9.20
CA ASN A 569 -16.98 18.49 8.56
C ASN A 569 -15.72 19.25 8.11
N HIS A 570 -14.59 19.04 8.77
CA HIS A 570 -13.38 19.85 8.56
C HIS A 570 -12.11 19.04 8.35
N PHE A 571 -11.90 17.94 9.10
CA PHE A 571 -10.61 17.25 9.03
C PHE A 571 -10.54 16.27 7.87
N PHE A 572 -11.64 15.59 7.56
CA PHE A 572 -11.68 14.57 6.52
C PHE A 572 -11.89 15.17 5.13
N ASP A 573 -10.92 14.94 4.26
CA ASP A 573 -11.00 15.24 2.83
C ASP A 573 -11.71 14.09 2.09
N ARG A 574 -12.80 14.41 1.38
CA ARG A 574 -13.61 13.40 0.68
C ARG A 574 -13.03 13.00 -0.68
N GLU A 575 -12.18 13.83 -1.27
CA GLU A 575 -11.57 13.60 -2.58
C GLU A 575 -10.32 12.74 -2.45
N SER A 576 -9.41 13.10 -1.55
CA SER A 576 -8.15 12.38 -1.32
C SER A 576 -8.24 11.29 -0.25
N TRP A 577 -9.34 11.25 0.52
CA TRP A 577 -9.49 10.39 1.71
C TRP A 577 -8.42 10.62 2.76
N THR A 578 -7.88 11.84 2.83
CA THR A 578 -6.86 12.21 3.80
C THR A 578 -7.41 13.00 4.97
N LEU A 579 -6.65 13.03 6.05
CA LEU A 579 -6.86 13.89 7.20
C LEU A 579 -6.00 15.16 7.07
N GLY A 580 -6.61 16.34 7.16
CA GLY A 580 -5.88 17.59 7.26
C GLY A 580 -5.32 17.83 8.67
N GLU A 581 -4.13 18.42 8.77
CA GLU A 581 -3.44 18.63 10.04
C GLU A 581 -3.57 20.05 10.60
N TYR A 582 -3.50 21.07 9.73
CA TYR A 582 -3.43 22.49 10.11
C TYR A 582 -4.56 23.30 9.49
N PHE A 583 -5.18 24.16 10.30
CA PHE A 583 -6.35 24.95 9.94
C PHE A 583 -6.27 26.39 10.45
N ASP A 584 -7.06 27.29 9.87
CA ASP A 584 -7.30 28.63 10.43
C ASP A 584 -8.38 28.63 11.53
N ASP A 585 -8.70 29.81 12.07
CA ASP A 585 -9.72 30.00 13.12
C ASP A 585 -11.15 29.67 12.65
N GLU A 586 -11.37 29.47 11.35
CA GLU A 586 -12.61 29.07 10.71
C GLU A 586 -12.61 27.60 10.23
N TRP A 587 -11.60 26.82 10.62
CA TRP A 587 -11.43 25.41 10.23
C TRP A 587 -11.30 25.18 8.72
N LYS A 588 -10.77 26.15 7.99
CA LYS A 588 -10.30 25.93 6.61
C LYS A 588 -8.84 25.48 6.64
N PRO A 589 -8.39 24.69 5.66
CA PRO A 589 -6.97 24.32 5.56
C PRO A 589 -6.06 25.54 5.65
N ALA A 590 -5.03 25.46 6.47
CA ALA A 590 -4.08 26.55 6.68
C ALA A 590 -3.44 26.99 5.34
N PRO A 591 -3.13 28.28 5.15
CA PRO A 591 -2.57 28.75 3.90
C PRO A 591 -1.17 28.16 3.61
N GLY A 592 -0.91 27.89 2.34
CA GLY A 592 0.38 27.37 1.86
C GLY A 592 0.61 25.90 2.19
N LYS A 593 1.89 25.48 2.24
CA LYS A 593 2.29 24.07 2.41
C LYS A 593 1.72 23.37 3.64
N ARG A 594 1.35 24.13 4.69
CA ARG A 594 0.78 23.55 5.91
C ARG A 594 -0.64 23.00 5.70
N GLY A 595 -1.44 23.60 4.81
CA GLY A 595 -2.77 23.08 4.48
C GLY A 595 -2.78 21.80 3.64
N GLU A 596 -1.66 21.53 2.95
CA GLU A 596 -1.41 20.31 2.18
C GLU A 596 -0.87 19.18 3.05
N TRP A 597 -0.42 19.47 4.28
CA TRP A 597 0.22 18.52 5.16
C TRP A 597 -0.77 17.49 5.71
N THR A 598 -0.44 16.21 5.55
CA THR A 598 -1.20 15.09 6.08
C THR A 598 -0.24 14.07 6.70
N GLU A 599 -0.58 13.48 7.85
CA GLU A 599 0.30 12.52 8.53
C GLU A 599 -0.30 11.11 8.50
N PRO A 600 0.30 10.15 7.76
CA PRO A 600 -0.23 8.78 7.68
C PRO A 600 -0.45 8.14 9.06
N GLY A 601 0.39 8.45 10.05
CA GLY A 601 0.20 8.02 11.43
C GLY A 601 -1.12 8.47 12.04
N HIS A 602 -1.51 9.74 11.86
CA HIS A 602 -2.80 10.25 12.34
C HIS A 602 -3.98 9.64 11.58
N HIS A 603 -3.83 9.27 10.31
CA HIS A 603 -4.90 8.55 9.60
C HIS A 603 -5.20 7.21 10.26
N PHE A 604 -4.15 6.46 10.63
CA PHE A 604 -4.31 5.21 11.36
C PHE A 604 -4.93 5.43 12.74
N GLU A 605 -4.43 6.42 13.47
CA GLU A 605 -4.93 6.72 14.82
C GLU A 605 -6.41 7.11 14.79
N TRP A 606 -6.80 8.05 13.92
CA TRP A 606 -8.22 8.38 13.69
C TRP A 606 -9.04 7.18 13.24
N ALA A 607 -8.53 6.33 12.34
CA ALA A 607 -9.24 5.13 11.93
C ALA A 607 -9.57 4.22 13.14
N SER A 608 -8.62 4.03 14.06
CA SER A 608 -8.85 3.25 15.29
C SER A 608 -9.88 3.92 16.23
N LEU A 609 -9.78 5.23 16.42
CA LEU A 609 -10.67 6.00 17.30
C LEU A 609 -12.10 6.09 16.76
N LEU A 610 -12.27 6.22 15.44
CA LEU A 610 -13.58 6.22 14.79
C LEU A 610 -14.27 4.87 14.96
N VAL A 611 -13.53 3.76 14.86
CA VAL A 611 -14.09 2.43 15.12
C VAL A 611 -14.49 2.25 16.58
N ASP A 612 -13.63 2.64 17.54
CA ASP A 612 -13.97 2.55 18.97
C ASP A 612 -15.20 3.41 19.32
N PHE A 613 -15.23 4.64 18.82
CA PHE A 613 -16.40 5.51 18.99
C PHE A 613 -17.65 4.92 18.31
N ALA A 614 -17.54 4.36 17.10
CA ALA A 614 -18.67 3.72 16.41
C ALA A 614 -19.26 2.57 17.21
N GLN A 615 -18.42 1.72 17.80
CA GLN A 615 -18.84 0.59 18.64
C GLN A 615 -19.60 1.07 19.89
N ARG A 616 -19.12 2.14 20.54
CA ARG A 616 -19.73 2.69 21.77
C ARG A 616 -20.99 3.51 21.51
N SER A 617 -21.06 4.19 20.37
CA SER A 617 -22.15 5.09 20.02
C SER A 617 -23.26 4.44 19.18
N GLY A 618 -22.95 3.35 18.48
CA GLY A 618 -23.83 2.71 17.49
C GLY A 618 -23.80 3.35 16.10
N GLN A 619 -22.93 4.33 15.84
CA GLN A 619 -22.81 5.00 14.53
C GLN A 619 -21.95 4.18 13.55
N VAL A 620 -22.57 3.16 12.94
CA VAL A 620 -21.88 2.20 12.06
C VAL A 620 -21.32 2.79 10.76
N ASP A 621 -21.76 3.97 10.34
CA ASP A 621 -21.29 4.64 9.13
C ASP A 621 -19.83 5.15 9.26
N LEU A 622 -19.36 5.36 10.49
CA LEU A 622 -18.00 5.79 10.79
C LEU A 622 -16.93 4.78 10.40
N THR A 623 -17.25 3.49 10.40
CA THR A 623 -16.32 2.44 9.93
C THR A 623 -15.93 2.66 8.46
N GLY A 624 -16.81 3.24 7.64
CA GLY A 624 -16.49 3.60 6.27
C GLY A 624 -15.43 4.69 6.16
N PHE A 625 -15.45 5.69 7.04
CA PHE A 625 -14.40 6.72 7.11
C PHE A 625 -13.07 6.14 7.60
N ALA A 626 -13.11 5.29 8.63
CA ALA A 626 -11.92 4.62 9.14
C ALA A 626 -11.21 3.79 8.05
N ARG A 627 -11.97 3.05 7.22
CA ARG A 627 -11.41 2.30 6.08
C ARG A 627 -10.79 3.20 5.03
N LYS A 628 -11.41 4.34 4.72
CA LYS A 628 -10.90 5.30 3.73
C LYS A 628 -9.57 5.91 4.19
N LEU A 629 -9.49 6.34 5.45
CA LEU A 629 -8.25 6.84 6.05
C LEU A 629 -7.15 5.77 6.02
N TYR A 630 -7.47 4.55 6.46
CA TYR A 630 -6.52 3.44 6.43
C TYR A 630 -6.05 3.15 5.01
N ALA A 631 -6.97 3.04 4.04
CA ALA A 631 -6.64 2.76 2.65
C ALA A 631 -5.77 3.86 2.02
N SER A 632 -6.04 5.14 2.32
CA SER A 632 -5.25 6.27 1.82
C SER A 632 -3.83 6.25 2.41
N ALA A 633 -3.71 6.05 3.72
CA ALA A 633 -2.41 5.95 4.39
C ALA A 633 -1.56 4.78 3.87
N ILE A 634 -2.18 3.68 3.45
CA ILE A 634 -1.45 2.56 2.81
C ILE A 634 -1.07 2.83 1.37
N ALA A 635 -1.98 3.41 0.59
CA ALA A 635 -1.72 3.68 -0.83
C ALA A 635 -0.64 4.74 -1.02
N ASN A 636 -0.68 5.78 -0.18
CA ASN A 636 0.03 7.03 -0.41
C ASN A 636 0.99 7.42 0.72
N GLY A 637 0.85 6.81 1.90
CA GLY A 637 1.56 7.22 3.11
C GLY A 637 2.76 6.34 3.48
N LEU A 638 3.08 5.31 2.69
CA LEU A 638 4.16 4.36 2.99
C LEU A 638 5.37 4.58 2.09
N ASN A 639 6.55 4.52 2.69
CA ASN A 639 7.80 4.40 1.98
C ASN A 639 7.87 3.02 1.30
N ARG A 640 8.08 3.02 -0.02
CA ARG A 640 8.06 1.81 -0.84
C ARG A 640 9.22 0.85 -0.54
N ALA A 641 10.38 1.38 -0.18
CA ALA A 641 11.57 0.58 0.11
C ALA A 641 11.51 -0.09 1.48
N THR A 642 10.98 0.60 2.50
CA THR A 642 10.97 0.09 3.88
C THR A 642 9.63 -0.52 4.29
N GLY A 643 8.54 -0.13 3.63
CA GLY A 643 7.16 -0.44 4.00
C GLY A 643 6.69 0.27 5.27
N LEU A 644 7.42 1.30 5.73
CA LEU A 644 7.10 2.11 6.91
C LEU A 644 6.32 3.35 6.50
N ALA A 645 5.44 3.84 7.37
CA ALA A 645 4.74 5.09 7.14
C ALA A 645 5.71 6.29 7.23
N TYR A 646 5.61 7.18 6.25
CA TYR A 646 6.29 8.48 6.25
C TYR A 646 5.86 9.34 7.44
N GLY A 647 6.70 10.31 7.80
CA GLY A 647 6.37 11.32 8.79
C GLY A 647 5.22 12.20 8.32
N ALA A 648 5.23 12.57 7.03
CA ALA A 648 4.19 13.36 6.39
C ALA A 648 4.18 13.19 4.88
N VAL A 649 2.99 13.34 4.29
CA VAL A 649 2.75 13.35 2.84
C VAL A 649 1.78 14.47 2.47
N SER A 650 1.82 14.94 1.21
CA SER A 650 0.81 15.86 0.68
C SER A 650 -0.55 15.17 0.55
N ARG A 651 -1.62 15.91 0.30
CA ARG A 651 -2.95 15.33 0.05
C ARG A 651 -2.97 14.38 -1.15
N GLU A 652 -2.09 14.60 -2.11
CA GLU A 652 -1.89 13.79 -3.31
C GLU A 652 -0.94 12.61 -3.08
N GLY A 653 -0.34 12.48 -1.90
CA GLY A 653 0.55 11.39 -1.53
C GLY A 653 2.04 11.61 -1.80
N LEU A 654 2.47 12.85 -2.06
CA LEU A 654 3.90 13.15 -2.23
C LEU A 654 4.60 13.20 -0.87
N PRO A 655 5.73 12.50 -0.65
CA PRO A 655 6.46 12.57 0.61
C PRO A 655 6.91 14.00 0.95
N LEU A 656 6.50 14.50 2.12
CA LEU A 656 6.89 15.80 2.67
C LEU A 656 7.90 15.66 3.81
N ASP A 657 7.78 14.59 4.59
CA ASP A 657 8.77 14.16 5.59
C ASP A 657 9.08 12.67 5.39
N GLY A 658 10.26 12.41 4.82
CA GLY A 658 10.78 11.09 4.51
C GLY A 658 11.13 10.23 5.74
N ILE A 659 11.18 10.82 6.95
CA ILE A 659 11.56 10.12 8.16
C ILE A 659 10.40 9.24 8.64
N SER A 660 10.64 7.94 8.71
CA SER A 660 9.70 7.00 9.31
C SER A 660 9.94 6.92 10.81
N ARG A 661 8.99 7.46 11.59
CA ARG A 661 9.00 7.34 13.06
C ARG A 661 8.40 6.03 13.53
N SER A 662 8.61 5.63 14.77
CA SER A 662 8.03 4.37 15.28
C SER A 662 6.54 4.46 15.62
N TRP A 663 6.06 5.63 16.06
CA TRP A 663 4.65 5.83 16.47
C TRP A 663 3.60 5.65 15.35
N PRO A 664 3.80 6.09 14.09
CA PRO A 664 2.83 5.83 13.03
C PRO A 664 2.64 4.33 12.79
N GLN A 665 3.68 3.54 13.04
CA GLN A 665 3.68 2.10 12.78
C GLN A 665 2.88 1.37 13.87
N THR A 666 2.98 1.83 15.11
CA THR A 666 2.14 1.36 16.22
C THR A 666 0.68 1.74 16.00
N GLU A 667 0.40 2.95 15.51
CA GLU A 667 -0.97 3.37 15.17
C GLU A 667 -1.53 2.55 14.01
N ALA A 668 -0.71 2.19 13.01
CA ALA A 668 -1.11 1.30 11.93
C ALA A 668 -1.53 -0.10 12.43
N ILE A 669 -0.84 -0.62 13.46
CA ILE A 669 -1.23 -1.88 14.12
C ILE A 669 -2.58 -1.73 14.82
N LYS A 670 -2.77 -0.67 15.62
CA LYS A 670 -4.05 -0.37 16.31
C LYS A 670 -5.20 -0.26 15.31
N ALA A 671 -4.99 0.46 14.20
CA ALA A 671 -6.00 0.63 13.15
C ALA A 671 -6.37 -0.69 12.48
N ALA A 672 -5.38 -1.53 12.16
CA ALA A 672 -5.63 -2.84 11.57
C ALA A 672 -6.40 -3.76 12.53
N ILE A 673 -6.05 -3.77 13.81
CA ILE A 673 -6.77 -4.51 14.86
C ILE A 673 -8.21 -4.02 14.99
N ALA A 674 -8.43 -2.71 15.02
CA ALA A 674 -9.76 -2.12 15.14
C ALA A 674 -10.64 -2.45 13.92
N LEU A 675 -10.09 -2.40 12.72
CA LEU A 675 -10.83 -2.68 11.49
C LEU A 675 -11.12 -4.17 11.28
N ASP A 676 -10.32 -5.07 11.85
CA ASP A 676 -10.54 -6.52 11.74
C ASP A 676 -11.88 -6.94 12.36
N GLY A 677 -12.72 -7.62 11.57
CA GLY A 677 -14.06 -8.05 12.01
C GLY A 677 -15.16 -6.99 11.89
N THR A 678 -14.88 -5.80 11.35
CA THR A 678 -15.87 -4.73 11.13
C THR A 678 -16.46 -4.73 9.70
N GLY A 679 -16.47 -5.88 9.03
CA GLY A 679 -16.65 -6.03 7.58
C GLY A 679 -15.32 -5.99 6.82
N GLY A 680 -15.32 -6.07 5.49
CA GLY A 680 -14.07 -6.04 4.69
C GLY A 680 -13.20 -7.31 4.75
N PRO A 681 -11.92 -7.25 4.32
CA PRO A 681 -11.03 -8.40 4.29
C PRO A 681 -10.58 -8.83 5.69
N ASP A 682 -10.10 -10.07 5.81
CA ASP A 682 -9.38 -10.53 7.00
C ASP A 682 -8.06 -9.77 7.13
N LEU A 683 -7.90 -9.00 8.22
CA LEU A 683 -6.71 -8.19 8.45
C LEU A 683 -5.67 -8.89 9.33
N LYS A 684 -5.91 -10.13 9.79
CA LYS A 684 -4.92 -10.87 10.62
C LYS A 684 -3.54 -10.97 9.94
N PRO A 685 -3.40 -11.30 8.65
CA PRO A 685 -2.09 -11.32 8.00
C PRO A 685 -1.42 -9.94 7.99
N GLU A 686 -2.20 -8.87 7.82
CA GLU A 686 -1.68 -7.51 7.82
C GLU A 686 -1.24 -7.06 9.22
N ILE A 687 -2.00 -7.41 10.26
CA ILE A 687 -1.63 -7.16 11.66
C ILE A 687 -0.26 -7.81 11.95
N GLU A 688 -0.10 -9.07 11.59
CA GLU A 688 1.15 -9.80 11.79
C GLU A 688 2.32 -9.22 10.97
N ALA A 689 2.06 -8.82 9.72
CA ALA A 689 3.07 -8.17 8.89
C ALA A 689 3.51 -6.81 9.48
N ARG A 690 2.57 -6.02 10.01
CA ARG A 690 2.87 -4.75 10.68
C ARG A 690 3.66 -4.92 11.96
N VAL A 691 3.29 -5.89 12.81
CA VAL A 691 4.07 -6.21 14.01
C VAL A 691 5.47 -6.64 13.61
N GLY A 692 5.62 -7.53 12.62
CA GLY A 692 6.93 -7.94 12.13
C GLY A 692 7.77 -6.78 11.56
N ARG A 693 7.15 -5.83 10.84
CA ARG A 693 7.84 -4.62 10.36
C ARG A 693 8.27 -3.71 11.51
N LEU A 694 7.40 -3.48 12.51
CA LEU A 694 7.76 -2.72 13.71
C LEU A 694 8.97 -3.35 14.41
N PHE A 695 8.96 -4.68 14.58
CA PHE A 695 10.07 -5.38 15.21
C PHE A 695 11.36 -5.27 14.40
N ARG A 696 11.30 -5.59 13.10
CA ARG A 696 12.45 -5.56 12.19
C ARG A 696 13.16 -4.21 12.16
N TRP A 697 12.40 -3.11 12.14
CA TRP A 697 12.97 -1.79 11.89
C TRP A 697 13.22 -0.99 13.16
N HIS A 698 12.32 -1.08 14.15
CA HIS A 698 12.34 -0.20 15.31
C HIS A 698 12.76 -0.89 16.61
N ILE A 699 12.57 -2.20 16.76
CA ILE A 699 12.81 -2.89 18.04
C ILE A 699 14.07 -3.76 18.00
N ASP A 700 14.14 -4.75 17.12
CA ASP A 700 15.24 -5.72 17.08
C ASP A 700 16.62 -5.10 16.77
N PRO A 701 16.73 -4.01 15.98
CA PRO A 701 18.01 -3.32 15.79
C PRO A 701 18.46 -2.50 17.01
N ALA A 702 17.57 -2.23 17.96
CA ALA A 702 17.88 -1.44 19.14
C ALA A 702 18.50 -2.31 20.24
N PRO A 703 19.27 -1.70 21.17
CA PRO A 703 19.69 -2.39 22.39
C PRO A 703 18.49 -2.86 23.22
N LEU A 704 18.72 -3.88 24.05
CA LEU A 704 17.66 -4.58 24.79
C LEU A 704 16.78 -3.62 25.60
N GLY A 705 15.47 -3.74 25.46
CA GLY A 705 14.48 -2.88 26.14
C GLY A 705 14.36 -1.44 25.59
N LEU A 706 15.05 -1.11 24.48
CA LEU A 706 14.99 0.17 23.80
C LEU A 706 14.38 0.03 22.38
N TRP A 707 14.30 1.15 21.65
CA TRP A 707 13.86 1.19 20.25
C TRP A 707 14.60 2.28 19.46
N ILE A 708 14.65 2.11 18.14
CA ILE A 708 15.07 3.12 17.17
C ILE A 708 13.84 3.91 16.75
N ASP A 709 13.75 5.20 17.07
CA ASP A 709 12.57 5.99 16.64
C ASP A 709 12.68 6.40 15.17
N TRP A 710 13.85 6.79 14.67
CA TRP A 710 13.99 7.44 13.35
C TRP A 710 14.68 6.55 12.32
N ILE A 711 13.96 6.23 11.25
CA ILE A 711 14.46 5.49 10.09
C ILE A 711 14.35 6.39 8.85
N ASP A 712 15.46 6.56 8.13
CA ASP A 712 15.45 7.31 6.86
C ASP A 712 14.84 6.51 5.71
N GLU A 713 14.66 7.16 4.56
CA GLU A 713 13.99 6.57 3.39
C GLU A 713 14.71 5.35 2.80
N ARG A 714 15.97 5.13 3.17
CA ARG A 714 16.80 4.00 2.74
C ARG A 714 16.84 2.90 3.80
N GLY A 715 16.05 3.00 4.86
CA GLY A 715 16.03 2.04 5.95
C GLY A 715 17.20 2.18 6.93
N ARG A 716 17.91 3.31 6.97
CA ARG A 716 19.03 3.51 7.91
C ARG A 716 18.53 4.21 9.16
N SER A 717 18.97 3.71 10.32
CA SER A 717 18.74 4.40 11.60
C SER A 717 19.44 5.75 11.62
N GLN A 718 18.68 6.79 11.98
CA GLN A 718 19.17 8.14 12.27
C GLN A 718 18.99 8.50 13.76
N ALA A 719 18.53 7.54 14.58
CA ALA A 719 18.28 7.79 15.98
C ALA A 719 19.60 7.93 16.77
N THR A 720 19.70 8.99 17.56
CA THR A 720 20.79 9.19 18.52
C THR A 720 20.36 8.94 19.97
N GLU A 721 19.06 8.71 20.18
CA GLU A 721 18.42 8.61 21.49
C GLU A 721 17.10 7.83 21.39
N VAL A 722 16.53 7.53 22.55
CA VAL A 722 15.29 6.79 22.72
C VAL A 722 14.27 7.69 23.43
N PRO A 723 13.36 8.33 22.69
CA PRO A 723 12.45 9.34 23.24
C PRO A 723 11.31 8.71 24.04
N ALA A 724 11.20 9.05 25.33
CA ALA A 724 10.21 8.47 26.25
C ALA A 724 8.74 8.72 25.83
N SER A 725 8.50 9.74 25.01
CA SER A 725 7.17 10.07 24.46
C SER A 725 6.59 8.98 23.55
N ILE A 726 7.43 8.08 23.03
CA ILE A 726 7.04 6.95 22.16
C ILE A 726 6.57 5.74 22.96
N PHE A 727 7.05 5.58 24.20
CA PHE A 727 6.80 4.39 25.00
C PHE A 727 5.31 4.04 25.09
N TYR A 728 4.47 5.07 25.29
CA TYR A 728 3.01 4.99 25.24
C TYR A 728 2.47 4.24 24.02
N HIS A 729 2.91 4.61 22.81
CA HIS A 729 2.38 4.06 21.58
C HIS A 729 2.78 2.57 21.41
N LEU A 730 4.03 2.24 21.75
CA LEU A 730 4.54 0.87 21.74
C LEU A 730 3.76 -0.02 22.72
N VAL A 731 3.59 0.43 23.96
CA VAL A 731 2.83 -0.31 24.98
C VAL A 731 1.39 -0.49 24.54
N THR A 732 0.73 0.56 24.06
CA THR A 732 -0.68 0.50 23.65
C THR A 732 -0.88 -0.47 22.50
N ALA A 733 -0.13 -0.34 21.41
CA ALA A 733 -0.31 -1.18 20.23
C ALA A 733 0.03 -2.65 20.50
N LEU A 734 1.13 -2.92 21.22
CA LEU A 734 1.58 -4.28 21.47
C LEU A 734 0.72 -5.00 22.51
N THR A 735 0.18 -4.28 23.49
CA THR A 735 -0.82 -4.86 24.40
C THR A 735 -2.13 -5.16 23.68
N GLN A 736 -2.61 -4.30 22.79
CA GLN A 736 -3.78 -4.60 21.96
C GLN A 736 -3.55 -5.81 21.05
N TYR A 737 -2.35 -5.96 20.48
CA TYR A 737 -1.98 -7.14 19.71
C TYR A 737 -2.01 -8.43 20.55
N LEU A 738 -1.49 -8.39 21.78
CA LEU A 738 -1.56 -9.53 22.70
C LEU A 738 -3.01 -9.94 23.01
N ASP A 739 -3.91 -8.99 23.22
CA ASP A 739 -5.35 -9.28 23.45
C ASP A 739 -5.98 -9.94 22.23
N LYS A 740 -5.81 -9.30 21.06
CA LYS A 740 -6.41 -9.76 19.80
C LYS A 740 -6.00 -11.19 19.47
N THR A 741 -4.77 -11.57 19.81
CA THR A 741 -4.21 -12.89 19.49
C THR A 741 -4.43 -13.92 20.61
N GLU A 742 -4.84 -13.51 21.82
CA GLU A 742 -5.20 -14.43 22.90
C GLU A 742 -6.53 -15.13 22.63
N GLU A 743 -7.50 -14.37 22.12
CA GLU A 743 -8.84 -14.87 21.80
C GLU A 743 -8.82 -15.93 20.70
N ALA A 744 -7.93 -15.79 19.70
CA ALA A 744 -7.75 -16.77 18.62
C ALA A 744 -7.20 -18.13 19.12
N GLY A 745 -6.35 -18.12 20.15
CA GLY A 745 -5.74 -19.34 20.71
C GLY A 745 -6.69 -20.22 21.52
N ARG A 746 -7.83 -19.67 22.00
CA ARG A 746 -8.86 -20.44 22.72
C ARG A 746 -9.83 -21.15 21.78
N VAL A 747 -10.07 -20.63 20.57
CA VAL A 747 -10.97 -21.23 19.58
C VAL A 747 -10.32 -22.40 18.84
N GLY A 748 -8.98 -22.43 18.72
CA GLY A 748 -8.23 -23.54 18.11
C GLY A 748 -8.00 -24.76 19.02
N ARG A 749 -8.52 -24.76 20.26
CA ARG A 749 -8.40 -25.87 21.23
C ARG A 749 -9.75 -26.41 21.73
N ALA A 750 -10.86 -25.96 21.13
CA ALA A 750 -12.21 -26.41 21.47
C ALA A 750 -12.71 -27.46 20.47
#